data_AF-A0A3D5E4Q5-F1
#
_entry.id   AF-A0A3D5E4Q5-F1
#
_cell.length_a   1.000
_cell.length_b   1.000
_cell.length_c   1.000
_cell.angle_alpha   90.00
_cell.angle_beta   90.00
_cell.angle_gamma   90.00
#
_symmetry.space_group_name_H-M   'P 1'
#
loop_
_entity.id
_entity.type
_entity.pdbx_description
1 polymer ?
#
loop_
_entity_poly.entity_id
_entity_poly.type
_entity_poly.pdbx_seq_one_letter_code
_entity_poly.pdbx_strand_id
1 'polypeptide(L)'
;MRKITTILAPIISICTLTISIVLFIQYNTLTRGHNTKLPHQDMDIRPDNLFGINVKLQDYSDEQINEILRDINELGFGWIRQSFELTPSGFNWQISDHIIRTAYENNINVIAVLTDTQLADQNPQFIQFVNNFTARYSSIVDVYQIGDEPNLQSSWGRNPSAIEYTNLLTNVYPIIHQLDSDAVVLTAGLAPNTETGPENISDIHYLRQLYDAGASDYFDAVAGKPYGFNFSPNDRRYNHNILNFSRHVLLREEMEKANDTHSLLWATQFGWYNSSESKSPLNHTWGQVTENEQSTYTIEAFKRARNEWPWSGVMVLENYSPSTNLNDPRWGFAITTQNGNQKPIASDIKHYLSSIQLLGAPHGIHAPNSIFAKFGKNWKFSDLGADIPQFGNTSLNFTFEGTDVGIIVRRGDYRATLYVEIDSKPANMLPLTANGESYQILTSPDLANRVEIIHVATNLEMGKHVVSIRAERGWNQWAIVGFSIGNKPDISTVIIALVTSVLLFVISLTYIALNNVLIRKYINQSISYLNNRAHLLTTICFGLLFWMSAGITWGQKLPQLFYKQNELIPIAITTISALTYYASPWLIISLTSLLTLLILFMIRPSIALAMIALVIPFYLYPKAMFERVFSTTEVFTLLALASTIARQILFANKKSTEISYFRFKLSNLDKGVLIFGIISSASIFGASEVKVALTELRVIIIEPILFYILIRITPLNKKELIRISDYFIVGALLVAVIGVYQYILGVNLIATDDGILRMRSVFGSPNNVGLFLGRALPISMAMAIVPSSYFSRMRRTFYAFAFLLMLTAILLSFSRGAILLGVPFAVISVAIYFYGKKSYVPIFIISILGLILVYIFSPQLRMNTINNQTFGPTFFRINLWKSTISMIADNLWTGVGLDNFLYAYRGKYILPVAWQDPNMSHAHNFVLDFLSRLGIFGLASIIWIIYTFFKHVSIKIKTTNDPIYRAITIGFASSMINFMTHGLVDASYWFVDLAYTFMMTLAIIQCIENTDISVNDKSN
;
A
#
# COMPACT_ATOMS: atom_id res chain seq x y z
N MET A 1 45.56 -22.25 0.09
CA MET A 1 44.19 -21.72 -0.11
C MET A 1 44.07 -20.22 0.14
N ARG A 2 44.36 -19.69 1.34
CA ARG A 2 44.14 -18.27 1.68
C ARG A 2 44.86 -17.25 0.77
N LYS A 3 46.08 -17.54 0.31
CA LYS A 3 46.83 -16.69 -0.65
C LYS A 3 46.20 -16.68 -2.05
N ILE A 4 45.73 -17.84 -2.51
CA ILE A 4 45.05 -18.01 -3.80
C ILE A 4 43.72 -17.24 -3.81
N THR A 5 42.95 -17.32 -2.73
CA THR A 5 41.68 -16.58 -2.61
C THR A 5 41.87 -15.06 -2.48
N THR A 6 42.97 -14.56 -1.89
CA THR A 6 43.29 -13.11 -1.91
C THR A 6 43.68 -12.58 -3.29
N ILE A 7 44.28 -13.40 -4.16
CA ILE A 7 44.65 -13.00 -5.53
C ILE A 7 43.45 -13.11 -6.47
N LEU A 8 42.59 -14.13 -6.29
CA LEU A 8 41.41 -14.33 -7.11
C LEU A 8 40.27 -13.36 -6.79
N ALA A 9 40.09 -12.91 -5.54
CA ALA A 9 38.95 -12.07 -5.17
C ALA A 9 38.87 -10.73 -5.94
N PRO A 10 39.97 -9.98 -6.16
CA PRO A 10 39.94 -8.78 -7.02
C PRO A 10 39.58 -9.09 -8.47
N ILE A 11 40.12 -10.18 -9.04
CA ILE A 11 39.83 -10.61 -10.41
C ILE A 11 38.35 -10.98 -10.55
N ILE A 12 37.82 -11.76 -9.61
CA ILE A 12 36.40 -12.13 -9.56
C ILE A 12 35.53 -10.88 -9.41
N SER A 13 35.91 -9.91 -8.58
CA SER A 13 35.16 -8.66 -8.39
C SER A 13 35.10 -7.83 -9.69
N ILE A 14 36.23 -7.67 -10.38
CA ILE A 14 36.27 -6.94 -11.67
C ILE A 14 35.45 -7.68 -12.74
N CYS A 15 35.63 -9.00 -12.88
CA CYS A 15 34.88 -9.79 -13.86
C CYS A 15 33.37 -9.75 -13.59
N THR A 16 32.95 -9.93 -12.33
CA THR A 16 31.52 -9.90 -11.95
C THR A 16 30.92 -8.51 -12.10
N LEU A 17 31.66 -7.44 -11.86
CA LEU A 17 31.21 -6.07 -12.12
C LEU A 17 31.01 -5.83 -13.63
N THR A 18 31.99 -6.19 -14.47
CA THR A 18 31.88 -6.05 -15.93
C THR A 18 30.70 -6.85 -16.47
N ILE A 19 30.54 -8.11 -16.03
CA ILE A 19 29.38 -8.95 -16.39
C ILE A 19 28.08 -8.29 -15.95
N SER A 20 28.01 -7.76 -14.72
CA SER A 20 26.81 -7.07 -14.22
C SER A 20 26.46 -5.84 -15.05
N ILE A 21 27.46 -5.05 -15.48
CA ILE A 21 27.26 -3.88 -16.34
C ILE A 21 26.72 -4.31 -17.71
N VAL A 22 27.31 -5.34 -18.33
CA VAL A 22 26.85 -5.86 -19.63
C VAL A 22 25.43 -6.39 -19.54
N LEU A 23 25.12 -7.18 -18.51
CA LEU A 23 23.78 -7.72 -18.28
C LEU A 23 22.76 -6.61 -17.97
N PHE A 24 23.16 -5.56 -17.24
CA PHE A 24 22.31 -4.41 -16.99
C PHE A 24 22.02 -3.61 -18.28
N ILE A 25 23.02 -3.41 -19.14
CA ILE A 25 22.84 -2.78 -20.46
C ILE A 25 21.91 -3.63 -21.34
N GLN A 26 22.10 -4.96 -21.36
CA GLN A 26 21.24 -5.87 -22.10
C GLN A 26 19.79 -5.85 -21.58
N TYR A 27 19.62 -5.91 -20.25
CA TYR A 27 18.33 -5.78 -19.59
C TYR A 27 17.62 -4.47 -19.99
N ASN A 28 18.31 -3.33 -19.88
CA ASN A 28 17.75 -2.04 -20.27
C ASN A 28 17.41 -2.00 -21.76
N THR A 29 18.26 -2.55 -22.63
CA THR A 29 18.01 -2.56 -24.08
C THR A 29 16.74 -3.34 -24.43
N LEU A 30 16.51 -4.48 -23.76
CA LEU A 30 15.34 -5.33 -23.99
C LEU A 30 14.05 -4.76 -23.37
N THR A 31 14.15 -4.02 -22.26
CA THR A 31 12.97 -3.54 -21.52
C THR A 31 12.59 -2.08 -21.81
N ARG A 32 13.49 -1.29 -22.38
CA ARG A 32 13.25 0.13 -22.71
C ARG A 32 12.12 0.27 -23.73
N GLY A 33 11.10 1.04 -23.36
CA GLY A 33 9.87 1.22 -24.13
C GLY A 33 8.80 0.13 -23.95
N HIS A 34 9.11 -1.00 -23.27
CA HIS A 34 8.24 -2.18 -23.22
C HIS A 34 7.19 -2.18 -22.09
N ASN A 35 7.30 -1.27 -21.09
CA ASN A 35 6.53 -1.27 -19.84
C ASN A 35 6.28 -2.68 -19.22
N THR A 36 7.16 -3.13 -18.33
CA THR A 36 7.14 -4.50 -17.78
C THR A 36 6.05 -4.77 -16.73
N LYS A 37 5.16 -3.81 -16.48
CA LYS A 37 4.04 -3.93 -15.53
C LYS A 37 2.72 -3.76 -16.28
N LEU A 38 1.61 -4.02 -15.58
CA LEU A 38 0.30 -3.61 -16.08
C LEU A 38 0.32 -2.10 -16.34
N PRO A 39 -0.11 -1.62 -17.51
CA PRO A 39 -0.32 -0.20 -17.76
C PRO A 39 -1.22 0.42 -16.68
N HIS A 40 -0.90 1.65 -16.27
CA HIS A 40 -1.67 2.37 -15.25
C HIS A 40 -3.08 2.69 -15.77
N GLN A 41 -4.07 2.74 -14.90
CA GLN A 41 -5.48 2.95 -15.29
C GLN A 41 -5.76 4.34 -15.86
N ASP A 42 -4.89 5.30 -15.56
CA ASP A 42 -5.00 6.68 -16.05
C ASP A 42 -4.43 6.81 -17.46
N MET A 43 -3.83 5.75 -18.03
CA MET A 43 -3.42 5.73 -19.44
C MET A 43 -4.65 5.63 -20.32
N ASP A 44 -4.66 6.42 -21.39
CA ASP A 44 -5.76 6.47 -22.33
C ASP A 44 -6.05 5.11 -22.97
N ILE A 45 -7.31 4.91 -23.30
CA ILE A 45 -7.79 3.67 -23.91
C ILE A 45 -7.14 3.49 -25.27
N ARG A 46 -6.53 2.33 -25.46
CA ARG A 46 -5.92 1.95 -26.71
C ARG A 46 -7.00 1.61 -27.75
N PRO A 47 -6.89 2.09 -29.01
CA PRO A 47 -7.80 1.69 -30.08
C PRO A 47 -7.80 0.17 -30.31
N ASP A 48 -8.98 -0.42 -30.47
CA ASP A 48 -9.14 -1.87 -30.68
C ASP A 48 -8.42 -2.35 -31.96
N ASN A 49 -8.50 -1.55 -33.03
CA ASN A 49 -7.73 -1.73 -34.25
C ASN A 49 -6.60 -0.69 -34.32
N LEU A 50 -5.36 -1.15 -34.31
CA LEU A 50 -4.16 -0.30 -34.32
C LEU A 50 -3.63 -0.01 -35.72
N PHE A 51 -4.25 -0.58 -36.75
CA PHE A 51 -3.70 -0.62 -38.10
C PHE A 51 -4.35 0.47 -38.95
N GLY A 52 -3.54 1.45 -39.35
CA GLY A 52 -3.94 2.49 -40.28
C GLY A 52 -3.09 2.51 -41.55
N ILE A 53 -3.59 3.22 -42.55
CA ILE A 53 -2.84 3.50 -43.79
C ILE A 53 -3.10 4.94 -44.26
N ASN A 54 -2.06 5.61 -44.73
CA ASN A 54 -2.18 6.94 -45.32
C ASN A 54 -2.75 6.84 -46.74
N VAL A 55 -3.58 7.82 -47.08
CA VAL A 55 -4.23 7.93 -48.37
C VAL A 55 -4.26 9.39 -48.83
N LYS A 56 -4.33 9.60 -50.15
CA LYS A 56 -4.55 10.91 -50.76
C LYS A 56 -5.72 10.86 -51.74
N LEU A 57 -6.92 10.71 -51.20
CA LEU A 57 -8.14 10.41 -51.97
C LEU A 57 -8.68 11.61 -52.75
N GLN A 58 -8.31 12.85 -52.39
CA GLN A 58 -8.76 14.07 -53.06
C GLN A 58 -8.34 14.17 -54.54
N ASP A 59 -7.34 13.40 -54.97
CA ASP A 59 -6.84 13.37 -56.34
C ASP A 59 -7.61 12.37 -57.25
N TYR A 60 -8.58 11.62 -56.70
CA TYR A 60 -9.27 10.51 -57.37
C TYR A 60 -10.77 10.78 -57.61
N SER A 61 -11.36 10.06 -58.57
CA SER A 61 -12.81 10.07 -58.83
C SER A 61 -13.60 9.32 -57.75
N ASP A 62 -14.90 9.62 -57.63
CA ASP A 62 -15.79 8.98 -56.65
C ASP A 62 -15.82 7.45 -56.77
N GLU A 63 -15.78 6.90 -57.99
CA GLU A 63 -15.69 5.45 -58.22
C GLU A 63 -14.37 4.86 -57.70
N GLN A 64 -13.24 5.54 -57.97
CA GLN A 64 -11.93 5.09 -57.50
C GLN A 64 -11.82 5.16 -55.97
N ILE A 65 -12.39 6.20 -55.35
CA ILE A 65 -12.44 6.33 -53.88
C ILE A 65 -13.18 5.13 -53.27
N ASN A 66 -14.31 4.72 -53.86
CA ASN A 66 -15.08 3.57 -53.39
C ASN A 66 -14.29 2.26 -53.51
N GLU A 67 -13.58 2.06 -54.63
CA GLU A 67 -12.74 0.87 -54.85
C GLU A 67 -11.58 0.83 -53.85
N ILE A 68 -10.85 1.94 -53.69
CA ILE A 68 -9.70 2.03 -52.78
C ILE A 68 -10.12 1.76 -51.33
N LEU A 69 -11.22 2.36 -50.86
CA LEU A 69 -11.67 2.17 -49.47
C LEU A 69 -12.19 0.75 -49.21
N ARG A 70 -12.87 0.14 -50.19
CA ARG A 70 -13.25 -1.28 -50.11
C ARG A 70 -12.01 -2.17 -50.02
N ASP A 71 -11.01 -1.92 -50.86
CA ASP A 71 -9.75 -2.67 -50.86
C ASP A 71 -9.01 -2.53 -49.52
N ILE A 72 -8.94 -1.31 -48.96
CA ILE A 72 -8.31 -1.05 -47.65
C ILE A 72 -9.01 -1.85 -46.53
N ASN A 73 -10.35 -1.86 -46.52
CA ASN A 73 -11.13 -2.66 -45.57
C ASN A 73 -10.84 -4.17 -45.76
N GLU A 74 -10.81 -4.67 -46.99
CA GLU A 74 -10.50 -6.07 -47.30
C GLU A 74 -9.08 -6.50 -46.92
N LEU A 75 -8.13 -5.56 -46.85
CA LEU A 75 -6.79 -5.80 -46.34
C LEU A 75 -6.76 -5.88 -44.80
N GLY A 76 -7.79 -5.37 -44.10
CA GLY A 76 -7.94 -5.42 -42.65
C GLY A 76 -7.52 -4.15 -41.90
N PHE A 77 -7.26 -3.04 -42.61
CA PHE A 77 -7.00 -1.75 -41.98
C PHE A 77 -8.29 -1.16 -41.41
N GLY A 78 -8.25 -0.69 -40.17
CA GLY A 78 -9.39 -0.05 -39.52
C GLY A 78 -9.36 1.48 -39.60
N TRP A 79 -8.24 2.04 -40.04
CA TRP A 79 -8.02 3.49 -40.06
C TRP A 79 -7.44 3.94 -41.39
N ILE A 80 -7.89 5.10 -41.85
CA ILE A 80 -7.19 5.89 -42.85
C ILE A 80 -6.70 7.19 -42.25
N ARG A 81 -5.55 7.67 -42.72
CA ARG A 81 -5.09 9.04 -42.48
C ARG A 81 -5.19 9.82 -43.78
N GLN A 82 -6.03 10.86 -43.78
CA GLN A 82 -6.34 11.67 -44.96
C GLN A 82 -6.15 13.15 -44.62
N SER A 83 -5.40 13.86 -45.47
CA SER A 83 -5.25 15.31 -45.34
C SER A 83 -6.41 16.07 -45.98
N PHE A 84 -6.87 17.10 -45.28
CA PHE A 84 -7.90 18.04 -45.71
C PHE A 84 -7.30 19.44 -45.64
N GLU A 85 -6.89 19.94 -46.79
CA GLU A 85 -6.06 21.13 -46.91
C GLU A 85 -6.88 22.37 -47.33
N LEU A 86 -6.77 23.44 -46.55
CA LEU A 86 -7.32 24.75 -46.90
C LEU A 86 -6.44 25.45 -47.93
N THR A 87 -7.03 25.85 -49.05
CA THR A 87 -6.36 26.61 -50.12
C THR A 87 -6.86 28.05 -50.19
N PRO A 88 -6.13 28.99 -50.82
CA PRO A 88 -6.62 30.37 -51.00
C PRO A 88 -7.90 30.45 -51.85
N SER A 89 -8.17 29.44 -52.67
CA SER A 89 -9.40 29.28 -53.45
C SER A 89 -10.58 28.71 -52.65
N GLY A 90 -10.38 28.38 -51.37
CA GLY A 90 -11.36 27.73 -50.50
C GLY A 90 -11.11 26.23 -50.31
N PHE A 91 -12.11 25.53 -49.79
CA PHE A 91 -12.05 24.10 -49.47
C PHE A 91 -13.11 23.31 -50.25
N ASN A 92 -12.73 22.15 -50.80
CA ASN A 92 -13.66 21.29 -51.54
C ASN A 92 -14.47 20.40 -50.59
N TRP A 93 -15.65 20.88 -50.21
CA TRP A 93 -16.56 20.15 -49.32
C TRP A 93 -17.17 18.90 -49.97
N GLN A 94 -17.47 18.93 -51.28
CA GLN A 94 -18.17 17.83 -51.95
C GLN A 94 -17.34 16.54 -51.96
N ILE A 95 -16.04 16.62 -52.26
CA ILE A 95 -15.17 15.45 -52.24
C ILE A 95 -14.94 14.93 -50.82
N SER A 96 -14.86 15.85 -49.84
CA SER A 96 -14.67 15.50 -48.43
C SER A 96 -15.90 14.78 -47.86
N ASP A 97 -17.11 15.22 -48.23
CA ASP A 97 -18.36 14.53 -47.89
C ASP A 97 -18.38 13.09 -48.41
N HIS A 98 -17.92 12.89 -49.65
CA HIS A 98 -17.87 11.57 -50.25
C HIS A 98 -16.85 10.67 -49.54
N ILE A 99 -15.63 11.15 -49.31
CA ILE A 99 -14.57 10.38 -48.61
C ILE A 99 -15.04 9.94 -47.22
N ILE A 100 -15.56 10.85 -46.41
CA ILE A 100 -15.93 10.57 -45.01
C ILE A 100 -17.11 9.61 -44.96
N ARG A 101 -18.13 9.81 -45.80
CA ARG A 101 -19.27 8.89 -45.89
C ARG A 101 -18.85 7.50 -46.35
N THR A 102 -18.03 7.40 -47.40
CA THR A 102 -17.58 6.09 -47.92
C THR A 102 -16.69 5.37 -46.90
N ALA A 103 -15.84 6.08 -46.15
CA ALA A 103 -15.06 5.49 -45.08
C ALA A 103 -15.96 4.91 -43.97
N TYR A 104 -16.96 5.68 -43.53
CA TYR A 104 -17.96 5.24 -42.55
C TYR A 104 -18.74 4.00 -43.04
N GLU A 105 -19.22 4.00 -44.28
CA GLU A 105 -19.94 2.85 -44.88
C GLU A 105 -19.08 1.57 -44.95
N ASN A 106 -17.75 1.71 -45.01
CA ASN A 106 -16.80 0.59 -45.00
C ASN A 106 -16.28 0.22 -43.59
N ASN A 107 -16.80 0.84 -42.52
CA ASN A 107 -16.31 0.69 -41.13
C ASN A 107 -14.83 1.05 -40.97
N ILE A 108 -14.38 2.07 -41.70
CA ILE A 108 -13.02 2.62 -41.60
C ILE A 108 -13.11 3.97 -40.87
N ASN A 109 -12.33 4.10 -39.79
CA ASN A 109 -12.21 5.36 -39.07
C ASN A 109 -11.24 6.32 -39.76
N VAL A 110 -11.45 7.62 -39.61
CA VAL A 110 -10.66 8.66 -40.29
C VAL A 110 -9.85 9.46 -39.29
N ILE A 111 -8.52 9.49 -39.47
CA ILE A 111 -7.64 10.50 -38.89
C ILE A 111 -7.63 11.68 -39.85
N ALA A 112 -8.41 12.72 -39.55
CA ALA A 112 -8.54 13.90 -40.39
C ALA A 112 -7.37 14.87 -40.11
N VAL A 113 -6.45 14.99 -41.05
CA VAL A 113 -5.31 15.93 -40.93
C VAL A 113 -5.73 17.28 -41.49
N LEU A 114 -5.94 18.25 -40.62
CA LEU A 114 -6.37 19.60 -41.00
C LEU A 114 -5.13 20.47 -41.22
N THR A 115 -4.93 20.95 -42.45
CA THR A 115 -3.75 21.73 -42.85
C THR A 115 -4.13 22.99 -43.64
N ASP A 116 -3.18 23.91 -43.80
CA ASP A 116 -3.31 25.14 -44.59
C ASP A 116 -2.09 25.27 -45.51
N THR A 117 -2.33 25.56 -46.80
CA THR A 117 -1.26 25.84 -47.80
C THR A 117 -0.45 27.11 -47.51
N GLN A 118 -0.93 28.01 -46.66
CA GLN A 118 -0.23 29.22 -46.23
C GLN A 118 0.52 28.98 -44.91
N LEU A 119 0.04 29.62 -43.81
CA LEU A 119 0.57 29.51 -42.46
C LEU A 119 -0.63 29.41 -41.50
N ALA A 120 -0.97 28.19 -41.08
CA ALA A 120 -2.17 27.89 -40.29
C ALA A 120 -2.26 28.72 -38.99
N ASP A 121 -1.12 29.01 -38.36
CA ASP A 121 -0.99 29.80 -37.14
C ASP A 121 -1.21 31.31 -37.36
N GLN A 122 -1.13 31.79 -38.61
CA GLN A 122 -1.33 33.20 -38.97
C GLN A 122 -2.61 33.45 -39.78
N ASN A 123 -3.30 32.40 -40.25
CA ASN A 123 -4.51 32.54 -41.06
C ASN A 123 -5.78 32.43 -40.20
N PRO A 124 -6.51 33.54 -39.94
CA PRO A 124 -7.75 33.49 -39.17
C PRO A 124 -8.85 32.62 -39.83
N GLN A 125 -8.78 32.40 -41.15
CA GLN A 125 -9.71 31.53 -41.87
C GLN A 125 -9.49 30.06 -41.54
N PHE A 126 -8.29 29.67 -41.10
CA PHE A 126 -7.99 28.29 -40.71
C PHE A 126 -8.83 27.87 -39.49
N ILE A 127 -8.96 28.74 -38.49
CA ILE A 127 -9.80 28.48 -37.31
C ILE A 127 -11.28 28.31 -37.72
N GLN A 128 -11.77 29.14 -38.63
CA GLN A 128 -13.14 28.99 -39.17
C GLN A 128 -13.31 27.70 -39.97
N PHE A 129 -12.28 27.30 -40.73
CA PHE A 129 -12.27 26.02 -41.44
C PHE A 129 -12.36 24.85 -40.48
N VAL A 130 -11.54 24.82 -39.41
CA VAL A 130 -11.61 23.76 -38.40
C VAL A 130 -12.99 23.72 -37.74
N ASN A 131 -13.53 24.86 -37.31
CA ASN A 131 -14.88 24.95 -36.75
C ASN A 131 -15.94 24.36 -37.70
N ASN A 132 -15.90 24.74 -38.97
CA ASN A 132 -16.87 24.26 -39.97
C ASN A 132 -16.69 22.77 -40.28
N PHE A 133 -15.45 22.29 -40.30
CA PHE A 133 -15.13 20.88 -40.54
C PHE A 133 -15.64 20.01 -39.39
N THR A 134 -15.32 20.36 -38.14
CA THR A 134 -15.78 19.63 -36.95
C THR A 134 -17.30 19.69 -36.81
N ALA A 135 -17.92 20.86 -37.02
CA ALA A 135 -19.38 20.98 -36.96
C ALA A 135 -20.09 20.12 -38.03
N ARG A 136 -19.42 19.85 -39.15
CA ARG A 136 -19.95 19.03 -40.24
C ARG A 136 -19.77 17.53 -40.03
N TYR A 137 -18.68 17.11 -39.38
CA TYR A 137 -18.26 15.71 -39.35
C TYR A 137 -18.11 15.06 -37.97
N SER A 138 -18.35 15.79 -36.88
CA SER A 138 -18.27 15.29 -35.48
C SER A 138 -19.10 14.04 -35.17
N SER A 139 -20.14 13.72 -35.95
CA SER A 139 -20.89 12.47 -35.76
C SER A 139 -20.21 11.22 -36.36
N ILE A 140 -19.10 11.38 -37.09
CA ILE A 140 -18.41 10.32 -37.86
C ILE A 140 -16.89 10.35 -37.63
N VAL A 141 -16.30 11.54 -37.50
CA VAL A 141 -14.86 11.74 -37.35
C VAL A 141 -14.54 12.08 -35.90
N ASP A 142 -13.93 11.12 -35.21
CA ASP A 142 -13.55 11.27 -33.80
C ASP A 142 -12.10 11.75 -33.63
N VAL A 143 -11.29 11.81 -34.70
CA VAL A 143 -9.84 12.03 -34.59
C VAL A 143 -9.35 13.13 -35.54
N TYR A 144 -8.79 14.19 -34.96
CA TYR A 144 -8.32 15.38 -35.68
C TYR A 144 -6.82 15.59 -35.46
N GLN A 145 -6.01 15.55 -36.52
CA GLN A 145 -4.59 15.92 -36.47
C GLN A 145 -4.42 17.37 -36.94
N ILE A 146 -3.80 18.23 -36.12
CA ILE A 146 -3.64 19.64 -36.45
C ILE A 146 -2.26 19.91 -37.06
N GLY A 147 -2.19 20.09 -38.37
CA GLY A 147 -0.94 20.30 -39.10
C GLY A 147 -0.11 19.03 -39.33
N ASP A 148 1.02 19.16 -40.04
CA ASP A 148 1.98 18.08 -40.23
C ASP A 148 3.41 18.64 -40.40
N GLU A 149 4.39 18.00 -39.75
CA GLU A 149 5.83 18.36 -39.80
C GLU A 149 6.19 19.83 -39.50
N PRO A 150 5.63 20.47 -38.46
CA PRO A 150 5.94 21.86 -38.14
C PRO A 150 7.40 22.06 -37.70
N ASN A 151 8.13 20.96 -37.49
CA ASN A 151 9.54 20.95 -37.14
C ASN A 151 10.50 21.04 -38.35
N LEU A 152 9.97 21.13 -39.57
CA LEU A 152 10.73 21.37 -40.81
C LEU A 152 10.34 22.71 -41.45
N GLN A 153 11.32 23.50 -41.90
CA GLN A 153 11.05 24.76 -42.60
C GLN A 153 10.29 24.54 -43.92
N SER A 154 10.55 23.43 -44.62
CA SER A 154 9.86 23.11 -45.88
C SER A 154 8.36 22.95 -45.72
N SER A 155 7.92 22.46 -44.56
CA SER A 155 6.52 22.15 -44.27
C SER A 155 5.86 23.27 -43.45
N TRP A 156 6.62 23.91 -42.55
CA TRP A 156 6.16 25.07 -41.77
C TRP A 156 6.19 26.39 -42.56
N GLY A 157 6.90 26.45 -43.69
CA GLY A 157 7.05 27.65 -44.53
C GLY A 157 8.04 28.70 -44.02
N ARG A 158 8.54 28.55 -42.79
CA ARG A 158 9.52 29.42 -42.12
C ARG A 158 10.26 28.65 -41.03
N ASN A 159 11.18 29.30 -40.31
CA ASN A 159 11.89 28.66 -39.21
C ASN A 159 10.88 28.06 -38.20
N PRO A 160 10.97 26.75 -37.89
CA PRO A 160 10.09 26.07 -36.96
C PRO A 160 10.01 26.75 -35.58
N SER A 161 8.81 26.84 -35.02
CA SER A 161 8.57 27.39 -33.68
C SER A 161 7.51 26.60 -32.92
N ALA A 162 7.93 25.91 -31.86
CA ALA A 162 7.02 25.17 -30.99
C ALA A 162 6.02 26.07 -30.26
N ILE A 163 6.41 27.32 -29.94
CA ILE A 163 5.53 28.30 -29.30
C ILE A 163 4.39 28.73 -30.25
N GLU A 164 4.71 28.99 -31.51
CA GLU A 164 3.70 29.37 -32.51
C GLU A 164 2.73 28.21 -32.77
N TYR A 165 3.26 26.99 -32.85
CA TYR A 165 2.43 25.79 -32.97
C TYR A 165 1.56 25.55 -31.72
N THR A 166 2.09 25.82 -30.52
CA THR A 166 1.30 25.77 -29.27
C THR A 166 0.14 26.77 -29.31
N ASN A 167 0.38 28.00 -29.76
CA ASN A 167 -0.68 29.00 -29.90
C ASN A 167 -1.76 28.56 -30.90
N LEU A 168 -1.39 27.85 -31.97
CA LEU A 168 -2.36 27.25 -32.88
C LEU A 168 -3.23 26.22 -32.16
N LEU A 169 -2.62 25.29 -31.42
CA LEU A 169 -3.35 24.29 -30.63
C LEU A 169 -4.28 24.94 -29.59
N THR A 170 -3.82 25.95 -28.87
CA THR A 170 -4.62 26.70 -27.89
C THR A 170 -5.90 27.32 -28.49
N ASN A 171 -5.87 27.70 -29.77
CA ASN A 171 -7.03 28.27 -30.45
C ASN A 171 -7.95 27.21 -31.06
N VAL A 172 -7.41 26.06 -31.48
CA VAL A 172 -8.16 25.01 -32.18
C VAL A 172 -8.78 24.00 -31.22
N TYR A 173 -8.04 23.57 -30.20
CA TYR A 173 -8.44 22.52 -29.26
C TYR A 173 -9.81 22.80 -28.59
N PRO A 174 -10.07 23.99 -28.03
CA PRO A 174 -11.34 24.26 -27.37
C PRO A 174 -12.54 24.26 -28.33
N ILE A 175 -12.33 24.60 -29.61
CA ILE A 175 -13.39 24.63 -30.62
C ILE A 175 -13.83 23.22 -30.96
N ILE A 176 -12.87 22.32 -31.15
CA ILE A 176 -13.15 20.91 -31.44
C ILE A 176 -13.95 20.31 -30.27
N HIS A 177 -13.42 20.44 -29.04
CA HIS A 177 -14.04 19.89 -27.83
C HIS A 177 -15.39 20.53 -27.46
N GLN A 178 -15.66 21.76 -27.91
CA GLN A 178 -16.98 22.39 -27.72
C GLN A 178 -18.05 21.77 -28.63
N LEU A 179 -17.66 21.32 -29.83
CA LEU A 179 -18.57 20.72 -30.81
C LEU A 179 -18.67 19.20 -30.64
N ASP A 180 -17.59 18.58 -30.17
CA ASP A 180 -17.42 17.15 -29.99
C ASP A 180 -16.54 16.89 -28.77
N SER A 181 -17.18 16.60 -27.62
CA SER A 181 -16.47 16.43 -26.34
C SER A 181 -15.67 15.14 -26.25
N ASP A 182 -15.89 14.20 -27.17
CA ASP A 182 -15.25 12.89 -27.16
C ASP A 182 -14.15 12.78 -28.23
N ALA A 183 -13.92 13.86 -29.01
CA ALA A 183 -12.90 13.93 -30.04
C ALA A 183 -11.48 13.79 -29.46
N VAL A 184 -10.59 13.14 -30.22
CA VAL A 184 -9.16 13.06 -29.94
C VAL A 184 -8.41 14.03 -30.85
N VAL A 185 -7.81 15.06 -30.26
CA VAL A 185 -6.96 16.03 -30.95
C VAL A 185 -5.50 15.59 -30.89
N LEU A 186 -4.93 15.27 -32.05
CA LEU A 186 -3.51 14.92 -32.19
C LEU A 186 -2.68 16.15 -32.51
N THR A 187 -1.48 16.21 -31.92
CA THR A 187 -0.41 17.08 -32.44
C THR A 187 -0.07 16.71 -33.88
N ALA A 188 0.66 17.59 -34.57
CA ALA A 188 1.21 17.33 -35.88
C ALA A 188 2.22 16.19 -35.80
N GLY A 189 2.29 15.37 -36.86
CA GLY A 189 3.32 14.34 -36.97
C GLY A 189 4.70 14.99 -37.09
N LEU A 190 5.59 14.70 -36.15
CA LEU A 190 6.95 15.24 -36.16
C LEU A 190 7.87 14.45 -37.10
N ALA A 191 8.53 15.14 -38.03
CA ALA A 191 9.44 14.52 -38.98
C ALA A 191 10.77 14.14 -38.32
N PRO A 192 11.22 12.87 -38.38
CA PRO A 192 12.44 12.43 -37.72
C PRO A 192 13.68 12.99 -38.41
N ASN A 193 14.46 13.76 -37.66
CA ASN A 193 15.75 14.30 -38.11
C ASN A 193 16.68 14.52 -36.91
N THR A 194 17.95 14.81 -37.19
CA THR A 194 19.00 15.05 -36.16
C THR A 194 19.46 16.50 -36.11
N GLU A 195 18.75 17.41 -36.79
CA GLU A 195 19.13 18.81 -36.91
C GLU A 195 18.74 19.60 -35.65
N THR A 196 19.46 20.70 -35.39
CA THR A 196 19.30 21.49 -34.15
C THR A 196 19.02 22.97 -34.41
N GLY A 197 18.77 23.38 -35.66
CA GLY A 197 18.31 24.73 -35.99
C GLY A 197 18.61 25.13 -37.44
N PRO A 198 18.45 26.43 -37.75
CA PRO A 198 17.17 27.13 -37.60
C PRO A 198 16.13 26.66 -38.63
N GLU A 199 16.55 25.97 -39.68
CA GLU A 199 15.68 25.48 -40.76
C GLU A 199 14.91 24.24 -40.30
N ASN A 200 15.55 23.33 -39.58
CA ASN A 200 14.91 22.13 -39.06
C ASN A 200 15.26 21.90 -37.58
N ILE A 201 14.32 21.35 -36.84
CA ILE A 201 14.50 20.95 -35.46
C ILE A 201 14.18 19.45 -35.35
N SER A 202 15.07 18.70 -34.70
CA SER A 202 14.84 17.30 -34.38
C SER A 202 13.51 17.10 -33.67
N ASP A 203 12.71 16.15 -34.13
CA ASP A 203 11.44 15.69 -33.52
C ASP A 203 11.51 15.59 -31.99
N ILE A 204 12.58 15.00 -31.44
CA ILE A 204 12.76 14.86 -29.98
C ILE A 204 12.90 16.23 -29.31
N HIS A 205 13.71 17.13 -29.90
CA HIS A 205 13.92 18.47 -29.35
C HIS A 205 12.69 19.36 -29.53
N TYR A 206 11.99 19.24 -30.65
CA TYR A 206 10.77 19.98 -30.92
C TYR A 206 9.64 19.56 -29.97
N LEU A 207 9.47 18.25 -29.72
CA LEU A 207 8.49 17.76 -28.75
C LEU A 207 8.78 18.28 -27.33
N ARG A 208 10.05 18.29 -26.91
CA ARG A 208 10.42 18.91 -25.62
C ARG A 208 10.05 20.39 -25.59
N GLN A 209 10.38 21.15 -26.63
CA GLN A 209 10.02 22.57 -26.73
C GLN A 209 8.50 22.79 -26.71
N LEU A 210 7.73 21.87 -27.29
CA LEU A 210 6.28 21.89 -27.31
C LEU A 210 5.69 21.73 -25.89
N TYR A 211 6.22 20.78 -25.10
CA TYR A 211 5.87 20.65 -23.69
C TYR A 211 6.31 21.85 -22.86
N ASP A 212 7.54 22.34 -23.06
CA ASP A 212 8.06 23.53 -22.36
C ASP A 212 7.23 24.79 -22.65
N ALA A 213 6.57 24.85 -23.81
CA ALA A 213 5.65 25.92 -24.20
C ALA A 213 4.24 25.79 -23.59
N GLY A 214 3.94 24.71 -22.88
CA GLY A 214 2.64 24.49 -22.22
C GLY A 214 1.57 23.86 -23.12
N ALA A 215 1.95 23.13 -24.18
CA ALA A 215 0.99 22.53 -25.09
C ALA A 215 0.20 21.34 -24.51
N SER A 216 0.62 20.77 -23.37
CA SER A 216 -0.01 19.58 -22.77
C SER A 216 -1.51 19.71 -22.50
N ASP A 217 -2.00 20.94 -22.31
CA ASP A 217 -3.40 21.21 -22.03
C ASP A 217 -4.26 21.35 -23.31
N TYR A 218 -3.64 21.21 -24.49
CA TYR A 218 -4.25 21.51 -25.80
C TYR A 218 -4.05 20.41 -26.85
N PHE A 219 -3.83 19.17 -26.41
CA PHE A 219 -3.92 17.96 -27.23
C PHE A 219 -4.33 16.77 -26.35
N ASP A 220 -4.88 15.73 -26.96
CA ASP A 220 -5.25 14.49 -26.27
C ASP A 220 -4.23 13.36 -26.56
N ALA A 221 -3.55 13.43 -27.71
CA ALA A 221 -2.49 12.50 -28.09
C ALA A 221 -1.35 13.17 -28.87
N VAL A 222 -0.15 12.61 -28.75
CA VAL A 222 1.02 13.07 -29.50
C VAL A 222 1.17 12.26 -30.78
N ALA A 223 1.59 12.89 -31.86
CA ALA A 223 1.91 12.25 -33.14
C ALA A 223 3.42 12.24 -33.41
N GLY A 224 3.94 11.10 -33.88
CA GLY A 224 5.31 10.96 -34.35
C GLY A 224 5.39 10.11 -35.61
N LYS A 225 6.52 10.20 -36.34
CA LYS A 225 6.73 9.47 -37.59
C LYS A 225 7.90 8.49 -37.50
N PRO A 226 7.71 7.28 -36.95
CA PRO A 226 8.80 6.33 -36.73
C PRO A 226 9.20 5.59 -38.02
N TYR A 227 9.81 6.29 -38.99
CA TYR A 227 10.37 5.63 -40.16
C TYR A 227 11.51 4.66 -39.78
N GLY A 228 11.56 3.51 -40.44
CA GLY A 228 12.58 2.49 -40.17
C GLY A 228 13.93 2.76 -40.84
N PHE A 229 13.95 3.63 -41.84
CA PHE A 229 15.11 3.95 -42.68
C PHE A 229 15.78 2.68 -43.23
N ASN A 230 17.06 2.45 -42.89
CA ASN A 230 17.85 1.29 -43.34
C ASN A 230 17.80 0.10 -42.38
N PHE A 231 17.06 0.20 -41.26
CA PHE A 231 17.18 -0.75 -40.17
C PHE A 231 15.90 -1.52 -39.92
N SER A 232 16.04 -2.78 -39.52
CA SER A 232 14.92 -3.59 -39.03
C SER A 232 14.19 -2.88 -37.88
N PRO A 233 12.86 -3.07 -37.72
CA PRO A 233 12.13 -2.57 -36.56
C PRO A 233 12.67 -3.12 -35.24
N ASN A 234 13.46 -4.20 -35.25
CA ASN A 234 14.09 -4.78 -34.07
C ASN A 234 15.46 -4.16 -33.72
N ASP A 235 15.92 -3.14 -34.46
CA ASP A 235 17.11 -2.37 -34.08
C ASP A 235 16.84 -1.53 -32.82
N ARG A 236 17.36 -1.98 -31.67
CA ARG A 236 17.17 -1.33 -30.35
C ARG A 236 18.28 -0.33 -30.00
N ARG A 237 18.95 0.27 -30.98
CA ARG A 237 19.88 1.37 -30.73
C ARG A 237 19.11 2.66 -30.47
N TYR A 238 18.89 2.96 -29.19
CA TYR A 238 18.22 4.18 -28.72
C TYR A 238 19.20 5.35 -28.62
N ASN A 239 19.43 6.05 -29.73
CA ASN A 239 20.33 7.20 -29.80
C ASN A 239 19.68 8.34 -30.59
N HIS A 240 19.78 9.58 -30.09
CA HIS A 240 19.20 10.76 -30.72
C HIS A 240 19.77 11.04 -32.12
N ASN A 241 20.98 10.55 -32.41
CA ASN A 241 21.65 10.71 -33.70
C ASN A 241 21.41 9.54 -34.68
N ILE A 242 20.61 8.55 -34.28
CA ILE A 242 20.27 7.41 -35.14
C ILE A 242 18.80 7.54 -35.54
N LEU A 243 18.55 7.44 -36.84
CA LEU A 243 17.22 7.40 -37.42
C LEU A 243 16.84 5.93 -37.64
N ASN A 244 15.92 5.43 -36.82
CA ASN A 244 15.38 4.07 -36.88
C ASN A 244 13.97 4.03 -36.25
N PHE A 245 13.30 2.89 -36.38
CA PHE A 245 11.96 2.67 -35.83
C PHE A 245 11.90 2.85 -34.30
N SER A 246 12.96 2.45 -33.58
CA SER A 246 13.06 2.60 -32.11
C SER A 246 13.11 4.05 -31.62
N ARG A 247 13.32 5.01 -32.52
CA ARG A 247 13.26 6.44 -32.20
C ARG A 247 11.91 6.86 -31.59
N HIS A 248 10.83 6.15 -31.90
CA HIS A 248 9.52 6.38 -31.31
C HIS A 248 9.53 6.29 -29.77
N VAL A 249 10.34 5.37 -29.22
CA VAL A 249 10.50 5.20 -27.77
C VAL A 249 11.15 6.44 -27.15
N LEU A 250 12.04 7.13 -27.88
CA LEU A 250 12.65 8.37 -27.40
C LEU A 250 11.64 9.51 -27.30
N LEU A 251 10.65 9.57 -28.21
CA LEU A 251 9.55 10.53 -28.10
C LEU A 251 8.69 10.23 -26.88
N ARG A 252 8.36 8.95 -26.63
CA ARG A 252 7.63 8.54 -25.42
C ARG A 252 8.38 8.94 -24.15
N GLU A 253 9.70 8.79 -24.12
CA GLU A 253 10.51 9.21 -22.97
C GLU A 253 10.49 10.72 -22.74
N GLU A 254 10.33 11.54 -23.79
CA GLU A 254 10.14 12.99 -23.60
C GLU A 254 8.76 13.32 -23.02
N MET A 255 7.70 12.61 -23.43
CA MET A 255 6.37 12.72 -22.80
C MET A 255 6.44 12.37 -21.31
N GLU A 256 7.08 11.25 -20.97
CA GLU A 256 7.22 10.80 -19.58
C GLU A 256 8.04 11.78 -18.72
N LYS A 257 9.09 12.42 -19.29
CA LYS A 257 9.85 13.48 -18.61
C LYS A 257 9.01 14.73 -18.35
N ALA A 258 8.02 15.00 -19.19
CA ALA A 258 7.06 16.09 -19.01
C ALA A 258 5.90 15.73 -18.06
N ASN A 259 5.92 14.53 -17.45
CA ASN A 259 4.83 13.94 -16.67
C ASN A 259 3.56 13.62 -17.48
N ASP A 260 3.64 13.60 -18.82
CA ASP A 260 2.61 13.02 -19.65
C ASP A 260 2.82 11.51 -19.76
N THR A 261 2.23 10.79 -18.81
CA THR A 261 2.22 9.32 -18.81
C THR A 261 0.90 8.74 -19.33
N HIS A 262 -0.12 9.57 -19.50
CA HIS A 262 -1.48 9.16 -19.83
C HIS A 262 -1.77 9.12 -21.32
N SER A 263 -1.34 10.15 -22.07
CA SER A 263 -1.66 10.27 -23.49
C SER A 263 -0.94 9.23 -24.33
N LEU A 264 -1.60 8.80 -25.40
CA LEU A 264 -1.03 7.89 -26.38
C LEU A 264 -0.07 8.61 -27.33
N LEU A 265 0.90 7.85 -27.85
CA LEU A 265 1.77 8.29 -28.95
C LEU A 265 1.38 7.54 -30.23
N TRP A 266 0.85 8.28 -31.19
CA TRP A 266 0.39 7.75 -32.48
C TRP A 266 1.51 7.80 -33.51
N ALA A 267 1.67 6.72 -34.27
CA ALA A 267 2.62 6.68 -35.38
C ALA A 267 1.88 7.07 -36.66
N THR A 268 1.80 8.37 -36.94
CA THR A 268 1.00 8.91 -38.06
C THR A 268 1.58 8.56 -39.43
N GLN A 269 2.86 8.21 -39.47
CA GLN A 269 3.55 7.72 -40.65
C GLN A 269 4.70 6.80 -40.26
N PHE A 270 4.71 5.58 -40.78
CA PHE A 270 5.86 4.67 -40.67
C PHE A 270 5.99 3.80 -41.90
N GLY A 271 7.18 3.24 -42.12
CA GLY A 271 7.45 2.33 -43.23
C GLY A 271 8.92 2.26 -43.60
N TRP A 272 9.19 1.49 -44.65
CA TRP A 272 10.50 1.32 -45.27
C TRP A 272 10.45 1.63 -46.74
N TYR A 273 11.47 2.32 -47.24
CA TYR A 273 11.53 2.79 -48.61
C TYR A 273 12.12 1.74 -49.55
N ASN A 274 11.40 1.40 -50.61
CA ASN A 274 11.88 0.56 -51.71
C ASN A 274 11.90 1.38 -53.01
N SER A 275 13.07 1.57 -53.59
CA SER A 275 13.24 2.40 -54.80
C SER A 275 12.73 1.76 -56.10
N SER A 276 12.33 0.48 -56.11
CA SER A 276 11.98 -0.23 -57.36
C SER A 276 10.81 0.40 -58.11
N GLU A 277 9.88 1.03 -57.38
CA GLU A 277 8.66 1.68 -57.91
C GLU A 277 8.75 3.21 -57.94
N SER A 278 9.84 3.79 -57.43
CA SER A 278 10.03 5.25 -57.41
C SER A 278 10.89 5.69 -58.58
N LYS A 279 10.34 6.58 -59.42
CA LYS A 279 11.08 7.25 -60.52
C LYS A 279 11.85 8.48 -60.05
N SER A 280 11.78 8.81 -58.76
CA SER A 280 12.37 10.02 -58.20
C SER A 280 13.87 9.86 -57.90
N PRO A 281 14.72 10.86 -58.23
CA PRO A 281 16.13 10.88 -57.86
C PRO A 281 16.39 11.14 -56.36
N LEU A 282 15.35 11.40 -55.55
CA LEU A 282 15.43 11.63 -54.10
C LEU A 282 15.51 10.32 -53.28
N ASN A 283 16.01 9.24 -53.86
CA ASN A 283 15.98 7.87 -53.33
C ASN A 283 16.89 7.60 -52.10
N HIS A 284 17.56 8.60 -51.54
CA HIS A 284 18.57 8.41 -50.49
C HIS A 284 18.19 8.92 -49.08
N THR A 285 17.18 9.78 -48.94
CA THR A 285 16.86 10.43 -47.65
C THR A 285 16.17 9.51 -46.65
N TRP A 286 15.33 8.58 -47.12
CA TRP A 286 14.59 7.62 -46.30
C TRP A 286 15.27 6.25 -46.14
N GLY A 287 16.53 6.14 -46.59
CA GLY A 287 17.20 4.84 -46.70
C GLY A 287 16.61 3.96 -47.81
N GLN A 288 17.07 2.71 -47.88
CA GLN A 288 16.64 1.77 -48.92
C GLN A 288 16.64 0.33 -48.38
N VAL A 289 15.57 -0.40 -48.67
CA VAL A 289 15.45 -1.83 -48.40
C VAL A 289 14.99 -2.59 -49.65
N THR A 290 15.15 -3.92 -49.63
CA THR A 290 14.56 -4.81 -50.64
C THR A 290 13.05 -4.95 -50.45
N GLU A 291 12.32 -5.42 -51.48
CA GLU A 291 10.87 -5.65 -51.39
C GLU A 291 10.50 -6.65 -50.27
N ASN A 292 11.30 -7.72 -50.13
CA ASN A 292 11.09 -8.73 -49.08
C ASN A 292 11.33 -8.16 -47.68
N GLU A 293 12.35 -7.31 -47.51
CA GLU A 293 12.59 -6.59 -46.26
C GLU A 293 11.47 -5.58 -45.97
N GLN A 294 10.98 -4.85 -46.98
CA GLN A 294 9.85 -3.92 -46.82
C GLN A 294 8.62 -4.63 -46.23
N SER A 295 8.27 -5.81 -46.76
CA SER A 295 7.15 -6.61 -46.23
C SER A 295 7.43 -7.13 -44.82
N THR A 296 8.57 -7.81 -44.64
CA THR A 296 8.95 -8.42 -43.35
C THR A 296 9.03 -7.38 -42.23
N TYR A 297 9.68 -6.25 -42.49
CA TYR A 297 9.86 -5.20 -41.49
C TYR A 297 8.54 -4.51 -41.14
N THR A 298 7.63 -4.33 -42.09
CA THR A 298 6.30 -3.77 -41.82
C THR A 298 5.50 -4.66 -40.86
N ILE A 299 5.49 -5.98 -41.09
CA ILE A 299 4.79 -6.94 -40.22
C ILE A 299 5.44 -7.00 -38.83
N GLU A 300 6.77 -7.04 -38.75
CA GLU A 300 7.48 -7.06 -37.46
C GLU A 300 7.32 -5.75 -36.68
N ALA A 301 7.14 -4.61 -37.35
CA ALA A 301 6.83 -3.33 -36.71
C ALA A 301 5.47 -3.35 -36.02
N PHE A 302 4.44 -3.85 -36.71
CA PHE A 302 3.10 -4.02 -36.14
C PHE A 302 3.11 -4.99 -34.96
N LYS A 303 3.79 -6.14 -35.08
CA LYS A 303 3.95 -7.09 -33.97
C LYS A 303 4.64 -6.44 -32.77
N ARG A 304 5.71 -5.68 -33.02
CA ARG A 304 6.47 -5.01 -31.96
C ARG A 304 5.61 -3.98 -31.24
N ALA A 305 4.92 -3.08 -31.94
CA ALA A 305 4.08 -2.10 -31.26
C ALA A 305 2.90 -2.73 -30.52
N ARG A 306 2.29 -3.78 -31.09
CA ARG A 306 1.21 -4.54 -30.46
C ARG A 306 1.67 -5.19 -29.14
N ASN A 307 2.86 -5.78 -29.14
CA ASN A 307 3.38 -6.57 -28.02
C ASN A 307 4.13 -5.74 -26.97
N GLU A 308 4.83 -4.69 -27.38
CA GLU A 308 5.77 -3.95 -26.53
C GLU A 308 5.26 -2.57 -26.12
N TRP A 309 4.42 -1.92 -26.92
CA TRP A 309 4.11 -0.50 -26.72
C TRP A 309 2.66 -0.30 -26.26
N PRO A 310 2.37 -0.38 -24.95
CA PRO A 310 1.00 -0.19 -24.45
C PRO A 310 0.51 1.25 -24.62
N TRP A 311 1.44 2.19 -24.77
CA TRP A 311 1.24 3.62 -25.00
C TRP A 311 1.10 3.98 -26.48
N SER A 312 1.23 3.01 -27.39
CA SER A 312 1.14 3.24 -28.83
C SER A 312 -0.32 3.29 -29.28
N GLY A 313 -0.70 4.41 -29.90
CA GLY A 313 -1.98 4.58 -30.58
C GLY A 313 -1.99 3.89 -31.94
N VAL A 314 -2.76 4.43 -32.90
CA VAL A 314 -2.79 3.87 -34.26
C VAL A 314 -1.43 4.01 -34.92
N MET A 315 -1.01 2.95 -35.61
CA MET A 315 0.14 2.90 -36.48
C MET A 315 -0.30 2.98 -37.93
N VAL A 316 0.06 4.08 -38.59
CA VAL A 316 -0.38 4.39 -39.95
C VAL A 316 0.74 4.15 -40.95
N LEU A 317 0.58 3.12 -41.79
CA LEU A 317 1.52 2.78 -42.84
C LEU A 317 1.58 3.89 -43.90
N GLU A 318 2.77 4.14 -44.43
CA GLU A 318 3.06 5.40 -45.11
C GLU A 318 2.22 5.73 -46.33
N ASN A 319 1.82 4.82 -47.23
CA ASN A 319 0.85 5.12 -48.30
C ASN A 319 0.18 3.86 -48.88
N TYR A 320 -1.12 3.92 -49.15
CA TYR A 320 -1.80 2.99 -50.07
C TYR A 320 -1.36 3.27 -51.51
N SER A 321 -1.65 4.49 -51.97
CA SER A 321 -1.15 5.13 -53.19
C SER A 321 -0.91 6.62 -52.88
N PRO A 322 0.27 7.19 -53.16
CA PRO A 322 0.65 8.50 -52.64
C PRO A 322 0.05 9.67 -53.42
N SER A 323 -0.07 9.56 -54.75
CA SER A 323 -0.65 10.59 -55.62
C SER A 323 -0.82 10.06 -57.04
N THR A 324 -1.51 10.83 -57.89
CA THR A 324 -1.56 10.60 -59.34
C THR A 324 -0.25 11.00 -60.05
N ASN A 325 0.67 11.68 -59.36
CA ASN A 325 1.98 12.06 -59.89
C ASN A 325 2.98 10.89 -59.80
N LEU A 326 3.40 10.38 -60.96
CA LEU A 326 4.32 9.24 -61.06
C LEU A 326 5.74 9.53 -60.58
N ASN A 327 6.09 10.81 -60.37
CA ASN A 327 7.41 11.24 -59.88
C ASN A 327 7.43 11.49 -58.36
N ASP A 328 6.30 11.29 -57.67
CA ASP A 328 6.25 11.39 -56.21
C ASP A 328 7.19 10.35 -55.58
N PRO A 329 8.21 10.76 -54.80
CA PRO A 329 9.12 9.80 -54.19
C PRO A 329 8.40 8.80 -53.28
N ARG A 330 7.24 9.16 -52.72
CA ARG A 330 6.48 8.29 -51.80
C ARG A 330 5.96 7.01 -52.44
N TRP A 331 6.03 6.87 -53.77
CA TRP A 331 5.79 5.59 -54.44
C TRP A 331 6.71 4.48 -53.93
N GLY A 332 7.88 4.82 -53.37
CA GLY A 332 8.76 3.84 -52.73
C GLY A 332 8.20 3.21 -51.45
N PHE A 333 7.21 3.83 -50.81
CA PHE A 333 6.52 3.30 -49.63
C PHE A 333 5.18 2.62 -49.95
N ALA A 334 4.64 2.86 -51.15
CA ALA A 334 3.30 2.42 -51.51
C ALA A 334 3.15 0.89 -51.44
N ILE A 335 1.97 0.42 -51.04
CA ILE A 335 1.60 -1.00 -51.12
C ILE A 335 0.93 -1.37 -52.45
N THR A 336 0.75 -0.38 -53.32
CA THR A 336 0.27 -0.54 -54.71
C THR A 336 1.35 -0.09 -55.70
N THR A 337 1.23 -0.58 -56.92
CA THR A 337 2.03 -0.14 -58.07
C THR A 337 1.41 1.09 -58.73
N GLN A 338 2.17 1.78 -59.56
CA GLN A 338 1.68 2.94 -60.32
C GLN A 338 0.50 2.63 -61.25
N ASN A 339 0.28 1.35 -61.58
CA ASN A 339 -0.83 0.89 -62.42
C ASN A 339 -2.08 0.48 -61.61
N GLY A 340 -2.08 0.67 -60.29
CA GLY A 340 -3.20 0.33 -59.40
C GLY A 340 -3.21 -1.13 -58.90
N ASN A 341 -2.26 -1.97 -59.32
CA ASN A 341 -2.17 -3.35 -58.83
C ASN A 341 -1.53 -3.40 -57.43
N GLN A 342 -2.02 -4.28 -56.57
CA GLN A 342 -1.43 -4.53 -55.25
C GLN A 342 -0.04 -5.17 -55.35
N LYS A 343 0.90 -4.74 -54.51
CA LYS A 343 2.25 -5.34 -54.37
C LYS A 343 2.21 -6.57 -53.44
N PRO A 344 3.22 -7.45 -53.45
CA PRO A 344 3.29 -8.61 -52.57
C PRO A 344 3.09 -8.30 -51.07
N ILE A 345 3.57 -7.14 -50.61
CA ILE A 345 3.36 -6.68 -49.23
C ILE A 345 1.87 -6.58 -48.85
N ALA A 346 0.96 -6.26 -49.79
CA ALA A 346 -0.46 -6.18 -49.50
C ALA A 346 -1.05 -7.55 -49.13
N SER A 347 -0.66 -8.61 -49.84
CA SER A 347 -1.10 -9.98 -49.50
C SER A 347 -0.51 -10.45 -48.17
N ASP A 348 0.74 -10.10 -47.86
CA ASP A 348 1.38 -10.48 -46.60
C ASP A 348 0.73 -9.76 -45.41
N ILE A 349 0.41 -8.47 -45.57
CA ILE A 349 -0.36 -7.68 -44.60
C ILE A 349 -1.74 -8.31 -44.39
N LYS A 350 -2.49 -8.59 -45.48
CA LYS A 350 -3.81 -9.22 -45.38
C LYS A 350 -3.74 -10.56 -44.64
N HIS A 351 -2.72 -11.37 -44.89
CA HIS A 351 -2.54 -12.64 -44.19
C HIS A 351 -2.29 -12.44 -42.68
N TYR A 352 -1.46 -11.48 -42.31
CA TYR A 352 -1.22 -11.14 -40.90
C TYR A 352 -2.48 -10.57 -40.22
N LEU A 353 -3.15 -9.61 -40.87
CA LEU A 353 -4.33 -8.92 -40.34
C LEU A 353 -5.60 -9.79 -40.27
N SER A 354 -5.69 -10.83 -41.11
CA SER A 354 -6.79 -11.82 -41.05
C SER A 354 -6.53 -12.99 -40.09
N SER A 355 -5.33 -13.08 -39.51
CA SER A 355 -4.95 -14.19 -38.64
C SER A 355 -5.63 -14.16 -37.27
N ILE A 356 -5.88 -15.34 -36.69
CA ILE A 356 -6.60 -15.54 -35.41
C ILE A 356 -5.89 -14.90 -34.19
N GLN A 357 -4.61 -14.56 -34.34
CA GLN A 357 -3.78 -13.89 -33.32
C GLN A 357 -4.34 -12.50 -32.95
N LEU A 358 -5.06 -11.83 -33.86
CA LEU A 358 -5.59 -10.49 -33.61
C LEU A 358 -6.92 -10.46 -32.83
N LEU A 359 -7.48 -11.61 -32.46
CA LEU A 359 -8.74 -11.72 -31.70
C LEU A 359 -8.58 -11.60 -30.16
N GLY A 360 -7.41 -11.20 -29.67
CA GLY A 360 -7.17 -10.95 -28.24
C GLY A 360 -6.70 -9.52 -28.00
N ALA A 361 -7.12 -8.91 -26.90
CA ALA A 361 -6.66 -7.61 -26.46
C ALA A 361 -5.12 -7.61 -26.32
N PRO A 362 -4.39 -6.74 -27.05
CA PRO A 362 -2.94 -6.64 -26.94
C PRO A 362 -2.51 -5.92 -25.66
N HIS A 363 -1.20 -5.82 -25.43
CA HIS A 363 -0.62 -5.07 -24.32
C HIS A 363 -1.14 -3.62 -24.29
N GLY A 364 -1.76 -3.16 -23.20
CA GLY A 364 -2.41 -1.84 -23.15
C GLY A 364 -3.65 -1.78 -22.25
N ILE A 365 -4.28 -0.61 -22.20
CA ILE A 365 -5.60 -0.38 -21.57
C ILE A 365 -6.70 -0.52 -22.62
N HIS A 366 -7.75 -1.25 -22.27
CA HIS A 366 -8.88 -1.53 -23.15
C HIS A 366 -10.20 -1.14 -22.49
N ALA A 367 -11.09 -0.55 -23.28
CA ALA A 367 -12.43 -0.19 -22.88
C ALA A 367 -13.25 -1.43 -22.47
N PRO A 368 -14.29 -1.26 -21.64
CA PRO A 368 -15.10 -2.39 -21.22
C PRO A 368 -15.94 -2.92 -22.39
N ASN A 369 -16.35 -2.08 -23.34
CA ASN A 369 -17.08 -2.44 -24.56
C ASN A 369 -16.19 -2.83 -25.75
N SER A 370 -14.89 -3.07 -25.51
CA SER A 370 -13.94 -3.51 -26.55
C SER A 370 -14.43 -4.76 -27.28
N ILE A 371 -14.06 -4.89 -28.56
CA ILE A 371 -14.35 -6.08 -29.40
C ILE A 371 -13.82 -7.39 -28.80
N PHE A 372 -12.84 -7.31 -27.89
CA PHE A 372 -12.24 -8.47 -27.24
C PHE A 372 -13.09 -9.02 -26.09
N ALA A 373 -14.11 -8.28 -25.65
CA ALA A 373 -14.98 -8.62 -24.53
C ALA A 373 -16.41 -8.96 -24.98
N LYS A 374 -17.00 -9.98 -24.36
CA LYS A 374 -18.37 -10.45 -24.62
C LYS A 374 -19.16 -10.51 -23.32
N PHE A 375 -20.23 -9.73 -23.27
CA PHE A 375 -21.11 -9.60 -22.11
C PHE A 375 -22.41 -10.37 -22.31
N GLY A 376 -23.03 -10.77 -21.19
CA GLY A 376 -24.41 -11.28 -21.20
C GLY A 376 -25.42 -10.23 -21.69
N LYS A 377 -26.60 -10.69 -22.17
CA LYS A 377 -27.63 -9.87 -22.86
C LYS A 377 -28.23 -8.67 -22.08
N ASN A 378 -27.88 -8.45 -20.80
CA ASN A 378 -28.49 -7.42 -19.94
C ASN A 378 -27.49 -6.42 -19.35
N TRP A 379 -26.21 -6.51 -19.69
CA TRP A 379 -25.22 -5.53 -19.24
C TRP A 379 -25.50 -4.16 -19.86
N LYS A 380 -25.24 -3.09 -19.10
CA LYS A 380 -25.38 -1.71 -19.55
C LYS A 380 -24.01 -1.04 -19.61
N PHE A 381 -23.86 -0.07 -20.50
CA PHE A 381 -22.63 0.68 -20.70
C PHE A 381 -22.91 2.18 -20.56
N SER A 382 -21.93 2.89 -20.01
CA SER A 382 -21.85 4.36 -19.99
C SER A 382 -20.37 4.75 -19.95
N ASP A 383 -20.09 6.05 -19.96
CA ASP A 383 -18.74 6.62 -19.82
C ASP A 383 -18.07 6.21 -18.50
N LEU A 384 -18.86 5.80 -17.49
CA LEU A 384 -18.34 5.29 -16.22
C LEU A 384 -17.90 3.82 -16.27
N GLY A 385 -18.28 3.08 -17.32
CA GLY A 385 -17.93 1.68 -17.53
C GLY A 385 -19.14 0.77 -17.80
N ALA A 386 -18.96 -0.53 -17.57
CA ALA A 386 -19.97 -1.57 -17.67
C ALA A 386 -20.63 -1.87 -16.32
N ASP A 387 -21.95 -1.91 -16.30
CA ASP A 387 -22.77 -2.16 -15.12
C ASP A 387 -23.32 -3.59 -15.07
N ILE A 388 -23.21 -4.22 -13.90
CA ILE A 388 -23.60 -5.60 -13.68
C ILE A 388 -25.14 -5.69 -13.65
N PRO A 389 -25.78 -6.57 -14.42
CA PRO A 389 -27.23 -6.68 -14.40
C PRO A 389 -27.76 -7.21 -13.06
N GLN A 390 -28.88 -6.65 -12.60
CA GLN A 390 -29.57 -7.15 -11.42
C GLN A 390 -30.19 -8.55 -11.64
N PHE A 391 -30.63 -8.83 -12.88
CA PHE A 391 -31.26 -10.09 -13.27
C PHE A 391 -30.70 -10.60 -14.61
N GLY A 392 -30.59 -11.92 -14.74
CA GLY A 392 -30.12 -12.58 -15.95
C GLY A 392 -28.65 -12.97 -15.90
N ASN A 393 -28.03 -13.09 -17.07
CA ASN A 393 -26.65 -13.56 -17.18
C ASN A 393 -25.64 -12.47 -16.79
N THR A 394 -24.92 -12.69 -15.69
CA THR A 394 -23.84 -11.83 -15.17
C THR A 394 -22.45 -12.27 -15.63
N SER A 395 -22.36 -13.14 -16.64
CA SER A 395 -21.07 -13.56 -17.21
C SER A 395 -20.50 -12.50 -18.14
N LEU A 396 -19.19 -12.33 -18.08
CA LEU A 396 -18.35 -11.56 -18.99
C LEU A 396 -17.15 -12.43 -19.35
N ASN A 397 -16.89 -12.60 -20.65
CA ASN A 397 -15.67 -13.24 -21.11
C ASN A 397 -14.86 -12.27 -21.95
N PHE A 398 -13.55 -12.17 -21.72
CA PHE A 398 -12.67 -11.42 -22.61
C PHE A 398 -11.42 -12.21 -22.95
N THR A 399 -10.87 -11.95 -24.14
CA THR A 399 -9.68 -12.64 -24.63
C THR A 399 -8.53 -11.66 -24.74
N PHE A 400 -7.33 -12.03 -24.30
CA PHE A 400 -6.16 -11.16 -24.38
C PHE A 400 -4.92 -11.94 -24.82
N GLU A 401 -3.88 -11.21 -25.23
CA GLU A 401 -2.57 -11.73 -25.58
C GLU A 401 -1.50 -11.04 -24.70
N GLY A 402 -0.81 -11.82 -23.86
CA GLY A 402 0.15 -11.29 -22.90
C GLY A 402 0.42 -12.26 -21.75
N THR A 403 1.18 -11.79 -20.75
CA THR A 403 1.62 -12.60 -19.60
C THR A 403 0.93 -12.19 -18.29
N ASP A 404 0.29 -11.03 -18.27
CA ASP A 404 -0.33 -10.45 -17.10
C ASP A 404 -1.66 -9.79 -17.47
N VAL A 405 -2.62 -9.84 -16.56
CA VAL A 405 -3.94 -9.25 -16.76
C VAL A 405 -4.49 -8.68 -15.47
N GLY A 406 -5.07 -7.48 -15.58
CA GLY A 406 -5.83 -6.84 -14.53
C GLY A 406 -7.18 -6.34 -15.04
N ILE A 407 -8.12 -6.19 -14.11
CA ILE A 407 -9.42 -5.59 -14.36
C ILE A 407 -9.42 -4.22 -13.68
N ILE A 408 -9.80 -3.19 -14.43
CA ILE A 408 -9.98 -1.84 -13.90
C ILE A 408 -11.40 -1.78 -13.35
N VAL A 409 -11.52 -1.60 -12.04
CA VAL A 409 -12.81 -1.66 -11.34
C VAL A 409 -13.08 -0.38 -10.57
N ARG A 410 -14.35 -0.01 -10.50
CA ARG A 410 -14.82 1.08 -9.65
C ARG A 410 -15.27 0.51 -8.31
N ARG A 411 -14.44 0.61 -7.28
CA ARG A 411 -14.75 0.13 -5.92
C ARG A 411 -15.41 1.22 -5.09
N GLY A 412 -16.16 0.82 -4.07
CA GLY A 412 -16.88 1.77 -3.20
C GLY A 412 -17.54 1.12 -1.99
N ASP A 413 -18.41 1.87 -1.32
CA ASP A 413 -19.26 1.37 -0.23
C ASP A 413 -20.45 0.56 -0.75
N TYR A 414 -20.15 -0.54 -1.44
CA TYR A 414 -21.15 -1.47 -1.94
C TYR A 414 -20.62 -2.89 -1.96
N ARG A 415 -21.53 -3.86 -1.93
CA ARG A 415 -21.19 -5.28 -2.01
C ARG A 415 -21.32 -5.78 -3.44
N ALA A 416 -20.20 -6.25 -3.99
CA ALA A 416 -20.17 -7.08 -5.18
C ALA A 416 -18.93 -7.98 -5.16
N THR A 417 -19.05 -9.12 -5.81
CA THR A 417 -17.98 -10.11 -5.93
C THR A 417 -17.85 -10.53 -7.39
N LEU A 418 -16.62 -10.52 -7.91
CA LEU A 418 -16.26 -11.07 -9.21
C LEU A 418 -15.61 -12.43 -8.98
N TYR A 419 -16.14 -13.48 -9.59
CA TYR A 419 -15.50 -14.79 -9.66
C TYR A 419 -14.75 -14.84 -10.99
N VAL A 420 -13.44 -15.07 -10.97
CA VAL A 420 -12.60 -14.87 -12.15
C VAL A 420 -11.77 -16.11 -12.42
N GLU A 421 -11.81 -16.61 -13.65
CA GLU A 421 -10.99 -17.73 -14.12
C GLU A 421 -10.15 -17.29 -15.32
N ILE A 422 -8.94 -17.86 -15.43
CA ILE A 422 -8.05 -17.72 -16.59
C ILE A 422 -7.87 -19.12 -17.18
N ASP A 423 -8.23 -19.30 -18.45
CA ASP A 423 -8.16 -20.58 -19.16
C ASP A 423 -8.80 -21.74 -18.39
N SER A 424 -9.98 -21.50 -17.81
CA SER A 424 -10.73 -22.46 -16.98
C SER A 424 -9.99 -22.90 -15.69
N LYS A 425 -9.01 -22.12 -15.24
CA LYS A 425 -8.32 -22.30 -13.96
C LYS A 425 -8.53 -21.07 -13.06
N PRO A 426 -8.47 -21.22 -11.73
CA PRO A 426 -8.51 -20.08 -10.83
C PRO A 426 -7.39 -19.08 -11.12
N ALA A 427 -7.71 -17.80 -11.10
CA ALA A 427 -6.79 -16.69 -11.29
C ALA A 427 -5.73 -16.67 -10.16
N ASN A 428 -4.45 -16.70 -10.55
CA ASN A 428 -3.34 -16.98 -9.62
C ASN A 428 -2.96 -15.83 -8.66
N MET A 429 -3.52 -14.63 -8.84
CA MET A 429 -3.33 -13.49 -7.91
C MET A 429 -4.49 -13.28 -6.95
N LEU A 430 -5.61 -13.99 -7.15
CA LEU A 430 -6.83 -13.80 -6.38
C LEU A 430 -6.97 -14.84 -5.26
N PRO A 431 -7.58 -14.48 -4.12
CA PRO A 431 -7.89 -15.44 -3.07
C PRO A 431 -8.90 -16.49 -3.56
N LEU A 432 -8.83 -17.68 -2.98
CA LEU A 432 -9.73 -18.79 -3.29
C LEU A 432 -10.86 -18.92 -2.27
N THR A 433 -12.06 -19.25 -2.74
CA THR A 433 -13.16 -19.69 -1.89
C THR A 433 -12.91 -21.11 -1.35
N ALA A 434 -13.76 -21.56 -0.43
CA ALA A 434 -13.72 -22.94 0.07
C ALA A 434 -13.92 -24.01 -1.03
N ASN A 435 -14.53 -23.63 -2.16
CA ASN A 435 -14.77 -24.50 -3.31
C ASN A 435 -13.66 -24.44 -4.36
N GLY A 436 -12.60 -23.64 -4.13
CA GLY A 436 -11.48 -23.48 -5.06
C GLY A 436 -11.70 -22.43 -6.16
N GLU A 437 -12.80 -21.68 -6.12
CA GLU A 437 -13.04 -20.57 -7.06
C GLU A 437 -12.26 -19.33 -6.63
N SER A 438 -11.53 -18.69 -7.54
CA SER A 438 -10.90 -17.38 -7.30
C SER A 438 -11.93 -16.27 -7.34
N TYR A 439 -11.81 -15.32 -6.41
CA TYR A 439 -12.76 -14.22 -6.29
C TYR A 439 -12.09 -12.88 -5.97
N GLN A 440 -12.73 -11.79 -6.37
CA GLN A 440 -12.37 -10.41 -6.05
C GLN A 440 -13.59 -9.68 -5.49
N ILE A 441 -13.41 -8.94 -4.40
CA ILE A 441 -14.47 -8.12 -3.80
C ILE A 441 -14.32 -6.68 -4.28
N LEU A 442 -15.46 -6.02 -4.53
CA LEU A 442 -15.48 -4.64 -5.00
C LEU A 442 -15.77 -3.61 -3.91
N THR A 443 -16.08 -4.03 -2.69
CA THR A 443 -16.14 -3.13 -1.52
C THR A 443 -14.76 -2.53 -1.28
N SER A 444 -14.60 -1.21 -1.30
CA SER A 444 -13.29 -0.60 -1.06
C SER A 444 -12.85 -0.78 0.40
N PRO A 445 -11.53 -0.91 0.66
CA PRO A 445 -11.00 -1.04 2.02
C PRO A 445 -11.46 0.05 2.98
N ASP A 446 -11.49 1.30 2.51
CA ASP A 446 -11.84 2.53 3.25
C ASP A 446 -13.29 2.99 3.00
N LEU A 447 -14.07 2.24 2.22
CA LEU A 447 -15.43 2.57 1.78
C LEU A 447 -15.51 3.80 0.85
N ALA A 448 -14.38 4.37 0.42
CA ALA A 448 -14.35 5.46 -0.54
C ALA A 448 -14.56 4.95 -1.97
N ASN A 449 -15.21 5.75 -2.81
CA ASN A 449 -15.31 5.45 -4.23
C ASN A 449 -13.97 5.69 -4.92
N ARG A 450 -13.44 4.68 -5.62
CA ARG A 450 -12.17 4.78 -6.34
C ARG A 450 -12.12 3.83 -7.52
N VAL A 451 -11.50 4.26 -8.61
CA VAL A 451 -11.12 3.39 -9.71
C VAL A 451 -9.73 2.85 -9.39
N GLU A 452 -9.56 1.53 -9.43
CA GLU A 452 -8.26 0.89 -9.22
C GLU A 452 -8.11 -0.35 -10.12
N ILE A 453 -6.87 -0.68 -10.47
CA ILE A 453 -6.54 -1.94 -11.14
C ILE A 453 -6.47 -3.05 -10.10
N ILE A 454 -7.25 -4.11 -10.31
CA ILE A 454 -7.06 -5.37 -9.61
C ILE A 454 -6.23 -6.29 -10.50
N HIS A 455 -5.05 -6.67 -10.01
CA HIS A 455 -4.23 -7.72 -10.62
C HIS A 455 -4.94 -9.07 -10.49
N VAL A 456 -5.32 -9.66 -11.62
CA VAL A 456 -6.04 -10.93 -11.67
C VAL A 456 -5.08 -12.09 -11.87
N ALA A 457 -4.16 -11.96 -12.82
CA ALA A 457 -3.13 -12.96 -13.05
C ALA A 457 -1.82 -12.35 -13.51
N THR A 458 -0.72 -13.02 -13.14
CA THR A 458 0.64 -12.66 -13.55
C THR A 458 1.45 -13.90 -13.91
N ASN A 459 2.52 -13.71 -14.69
CA ASN A 459 3.44 -14.77 -15.12
C ASN A 459 2.73 -15.95 -15.82
N LEU A 460 1.76 -15.64 -16.68
CA LEU A 460 1.18 -16.62 -17.60
C LEU A 460 2.18 -16.95 -18.71
N GLU A 461 1.98 -18.09 -19.37
CA GLU A 461 2.75 -18.43 -20.57
C GLU A 461 2.53 -17.38 -21.66
N MET A 462 3.54 -17.05 -22.45
CA MET A 462 3.37 -16.05 -23.51
C MET A 462 2.38 -16.58 -24.55
N GLY A 463 1.24 -15.90 -24.71
CA GLY A 463 0.26 -16.24 -25.72
C GLY A 463 -1.12 -15.69 -25.43
N LYS A 464 -2.11 -16.36 -26.02
CA LYS A 464 -3.52 -15.99 -25.94
C LYS A 464 -4.21 -16.69 -24.78
N HIS A 465 -4.95 -15.92 -24.00
CA HIS A 465 -5.67 -16.38 -22.82
C HIS A 465 -7.12 -15.91 -22.84
N VAL A 466 -7.99 -16.67 -22.17
CA VAL A 466 -9.40 -16.33 -21.98
C VAL A 466 -9.67 -16.09 -20.51
N VAL A 467 -10.20 -14.91 -20.20
CA VAL A 467 -10.71 -14.56 -18.88
C VAL A 467 -12.21 -14.75 -18.87
N SER A 468 -12.70 -15.52 -17.89
CA SER A 468 -14.12 -15.72 -17.64
C SER A 468 -14.46 -15.13 -16.28
N ILE A 469 -15.38 -14.16 -16.26
CA ILE A 469 -15.83 -13.46 -15.06
C ILE A 469 -17.31 -13.76 -14.85
N ARG A 470 -17.66 -14.18 -13.64
CA ARG A 470 -19.04 -14.27 -13.17
C ARG A 470 -19.22 -13.29 -12.02
N ALA A 471 -20.06 -12.27 -12.22
CA ALA A 471 -20.32 -11.28 -11.18
C ALA A 471 -21.51 -11.65 -10.29
N GLU A 472 -21.43 -11.30 -9.00
CA GLU A 472 -22.53 -11.36 -8.04
C GLU A 472 -22.75 -9.97 -7.44
N ARG A 473 -23.97 -9.43 -7.59
CA ARG A 473 -24.39 -8.07 -7.19
C ARG A 473 -23.63 -6.96 -7.94
N GLY A 474 -23.63 -5.72 -7.42
CA GLY A 474 -22.93 -4.58 -8.02
C GLY A 474 -23.67 -3.84 -9.12
N TRP A 475 -25.00 -4.01 -9.23
CA TRP A 475 -25.82 -3.25 -10.16
C TRP A 475 -25.90 -1.76 -9.78
N ASN A 476 -26.04 -0.88 -10.77
CA ASN A 476 -25.98 0.57 -10.69
C ASN A 476 -24.66 1.12 -10.09
N GLN A 477 -23.56 0.37 -10.21
CA GLN A 477 -22.25 0.79 -9.70
C GLN A 477 -21.22 1.04 -10.79
N TRP A 478 -21.50 0.64 -12.05
CA TRP A 478 -20.55 0.76 -13.16
C TRP A 478 -19.21 0.09 -12.81
N ALA A 479 -19.33 -1.15 -12.32
CA ALA A 479 -18.28 -1.84 -11.58
C ALA A 479 -17.01 -2.14 -12.40
N ILE A 480 -17.13 -2.33 -13.72
CA ILE A 480 -16.02 -2.66 -14.61
C ILE A 480 -15.75 -1.49 -15.55
N VAL A 481 -14.63 -0.81 -15.35
CA VAL A 481 -14.21 0.34 -16.16
C VAL A 481 -13.44 -0.09 -17.40
N GLY A 482 -12.69 -1.21 -17.33
CA GLY A 482 -11.90 -1.68 -18.46
C GLY A 482 -10.94 -2.81 -18.07
N PHE A 483 -9.99 -3.10 -18.96
CA PHE A 483 -9.00 -4.16 -18.78
C PHE A 483 -7.59 -3.62 -19.01
N SER A 484 -6.64 -4.08 -18.20
CA SER A 484 -5.22 -3.73 -18.32
C SER A 484 -4.44 -5.00 -18.64
N ILE A 485 -3.79 -5.03 -19.80
CA ILE A 485 -3.03 -6.19 -20.29
C ILE A 485 -1.55 -5.89 -20.21
N GLY A 486 -0.80 -6.77 -19.56
CA GLY A 486 0.66 -6.72 -19.46
C GLY A 486 1.32 -7.80 -20.31
N ASN A 487 2.43 -7.45 -20.95
CA ASN A 487 3.27 -8.39 -21.66
C ASN A 487 4.70 -8.23 -21.17
N LYS A 488 5.22 -9.22 -20.45
CA LYS A 488 6.59 -9.21 -19.95
C LYS A 488 7.48 -9.99 -20.91
N PRO A 489 8.60 -9.40 -21.36
CA PRO A 489 9.54 -10.14 -22.18
C PRO A 489 10.22 -11.22 -21.33
N ASP A 490 10.55 -12.37 -21.93
CA ASP A 490 11.32 -13.41 -21.24
C ASP A 490 12.78 -12.98 -21.08
N ILE A 491 13.04 -12.31 -19.96
CA ILE A 491 14.36 -11.84 -19.53
C ILE A 491 14.82 -12.55 -18.25
N SER A 492 14.17 -13.67 -17.91
CA SER A 492 14.42 -14.46 -16.69
C SER A 492 15.90 -14.84 -16.56
N THR A 493 16.49 -15.32 -17.66
CA THR A 493 17.91 -15.70 -17.73
C THR A 493 18.84 -14.51 -17.47
N VAL A 494 18.52 -13.33 -18.02
CA VAL A 494 19.31 -12.10 -17.83
C VAL A 494 19.23 -11.63 -16.38
N ILE A 495 18.02 -11.65 -15.78
CA ILE A 495 17.82 -11.26 -14.38
C ILE A 495 18.56 -12.21 -13.44
N ILE A 496 18.42 -13.53 -13.62
CA ILE A 496 19.11 -14.53 -12.79
C ILE A 496 20.62 -14.36 -12.89
N ALA A 497 21.15 -14.18 -14.10
CA ALA A 497 22.57 -13.92 -14.31
C ALA A 497 23.04 -12.62 -13.63
N LEU A 498 22.25 -11.54 -13.71
CA LEU A 498 22.55 -10.25 -13.10
C LEU A 498 22.53 -10.30 -11.57
N VAL A 499 21.50 -10.92 -10.98
CA VAL A 499 21.41 -11.09 -9.52
C VAL A 499 22.56 -11.96 -9.02
N THR A 500 22.87 -13.04 -9.75
CA THR A 500 23.99 -13.93 -9.41
C THR A 500 25.32 -13.19 -9.50
N SER A 501 25.54 -12.38 -10.55
CA SER A 501 26.78 -11.60 -10.70
C SER A 501 26.91 -10.52 -9.64
N VAL A 502 25.83 -9.82 -9.29
CA VAL A 502 25.80 -8.82 -8.21
C VAL A 502 26.06 -9.47 -6.85
N LEU A 503 25.45 -10.62 -6.57
CA LEU A 503 25.70 -11.36 -5.33
C LEU A 503 27.17 -11.79 -5.22
N LEU A 504 27.75 -12.35 -6.29
CA LEU A 504 29.16 -12.72 -6.34
C LEU A 504 30.07 -11.48 -6.20
N PHE A 505 29.70 -10.35 -6.81
CA PHE A 505 30.40 -9.08 -6.64
C PHE A 505 30.38 -8.65 -5.17
N VAL A 506 29.22 -8.62 -4.52
CA VAL A 506 29.08 -8.25 -3.09
C VAL A 506 29.85 -9.21 -2.19
N ILE A 507 29.80 -10.53 -2.44
CA ILE A 507 30.57 -11.53 -1.69
C ILE A 507 32.08 -11.29 -1.85
N SER A 508 32.56 -11.06 -3.09
CA SER A 508 33.97 -10.79 -3.36
C SER A 508 34.44 -9.48 -2.72
N LEU A 509 33.62 -8.42 -2.78
CA LEU A 509 33.90 -7.12 -2.20
C LEU A 509 33.90 -7.18 -0.66
N THR A 510 32.96 -7.92 -0.08
CA THR A 510 32.89 -8.17 1.37
C THR A 510 34.10 -8.98 1.83
N TYR A 511 34.52 -10.00 1.06
CA TYR A 511 35.74 -10.75 1.34
C TYR A 511 36.99 -9.86 1.27
N ILE A 512 37.10 -8.98 0.27
CA ILE A 512 38.18 -7.98 0.16
C ILE A 512 38.14 -7.02 1.35
N ALA A 513 36.97 -6.46 1.69
CA ALA A 513 36.80 -5.51 2.80
C ALA A 513 37.12 -6.12 4.18
N LEU A 514 36.76 -7.38 4.40
CA LEU A 514 37.04 -8.10 5.65
C LEU A 514 38.51 -8.54 5.77
N ASN A 515 39.23 -8.76 4.66
CA ASN A 515 40.64 -9.17 4.66
C ASN A 515 41.65 -8.04 4.41
N ASN A 516 41.25 -6.86 3.92
CA ASN A 516 42.17 -5.74 3.72
C ASN A 516 42.45 -4.98 5.03
N VAL A 517 43.66 -5.18 5.57
CA VAL A 517 44.15 -4.58 6.83
C VAL A 517 44.11 -3.05 6.83
N LEU A 518 44.23 -2.40 5.65
CA LEU A 518 44.23 -0.94 5.49
C LEU A 518 42.83 -0.30 5.59
N ILE A 519 41.79 -0.95 5.05
CA ILE A 519 40.41 -0.42 5.06
C ILE A 519 39.76 -0.61 6.43
N ARG A 520 40.08 -1.69 7.15
CA ARG A 520 39.66 -1.92 8.54
C ARG A 520 40.21 -0.86 9.52
N LYS A 521 41.39 -0.30 9.21
CA LYS A 521 42.01 0.81 9.96
C LYS A 521 41.34 2.15 9.63
N TYR A 522 40.96 2.37 8.38
CA TYR A 522 40.29 3.58 7.90
C TYR A 522 38.79 3.66 8.29
N ILE A 523 38.05 2.55 8.26
CA ILE A 523 36.65 2.49 8.71
C ILE A 523 36.56 2.68 10.24
N ASN A 524 37.49 2.08 11.01
CA ASN A 524 37.60 2.34 12.44
C ASN A 524 38.05 3.78 12.77
N GLN A 525 38.78 4.46 11.88
CA GLN A 525 39.15 5.87 12.02
C GLN A 525 38.03 6.84 11.58
N SER A 526 37.21 6.46 10.60
CA SER A 526 36.10 7.31 10.10
C SER A 526 34.90 7.29 11.04
N ILE A 527 34.64 6.15 11.70
CA ILE A 527 33.64 6.02 12.78
C ILE A 527 34.08 6.81 14.03
N SER A 528 35.38 7.06 14.25
CA SER A 528 35.85 7.91 15.35
C SER A 528 35.90 9.41 15.03
N TYR A 529 35.81 9.79 13.76
CA TYR A 529 35.87 11.21 13.32
C TYR A 529 34.50 11.91 13.30
N LEU A 530 33.40 11.16 13.18
CA LEU A 530 32.02 11.71 13.16
C LEU A 530 31.49 12.15 14.53
N ASN A 531 32.24 11.94 15.61
CA ASN A 531 31.73 12.15 16.97
C ASN A 531 32.11 13.50 17.61
N ASN A 532 32.70 14.46 16.88
CA ASN A 532 33.26 15.66 17.53
C ASN A 532 32.93 17.03 16.92
N ARG A 533 31.94 17.15 16.01
CA ARG A 533 31.48 18.47 15.51
C ARG A 533 29.99 18.78 15.76
N ALA A 534 29.22 17.81 16.25
CA ALA A 534 27.81 18.02 16.64
C ALA A 534 27.65 18.66 18.05
N HIS A 535 28.74 18.82 18.81
CA HIS A 535 28.73 19.36 20.17
C HIS A 535 28.75 20.90 20.26
N LEU A 536 29.14 21.63 19.21
CA LEU A 536 29.25 23.09 19.26
C LEU A 536 27.89 23.79 19.16
N LEU A 537 27.01 23.29 18.27
CA LEU A 537 25.65 23.82 18.08
C LEU A 537 24.73 23.50 19.27
N THR A 538 24.94 22.35 19.92
CA THR A 538 24.21 21.99 21.15
C THR A 538 24.66 22.83 22.35
N THR A 539 25.95 23.18 22.45
CA THR A 539 26.49 24.01 23.53
C THR A 539 25.96 25.45 23.50
N ILE A 540 25.70 26.02 22.32
CA ILE A 540 25.11 27.37 22.17
C ILE A 540 23.64 27.36 22.60
N CYS A 541 22.87 26.33 22.25
CA CYS A 541 21.49 26.16 22.72
C CYS A 541 21.40 25.94 24.23
N PHE A 542 22.33 25.17 24.83
CA PHE A 542 22.36 24.96 26.29
C PHE A 542 22.85 26.20 27.06
N GLY A 543 23.68 27.06 26.47
CA GLY A 543 24.11 28.33 27.06
C GLY A 543 22.97 29.35 27.21
N LEU A 544 22.03 29.39 26.27
CA LEU A 544 20.84 30.26 26.35
C LEU A 544 19.82 29.73 27.37
N LEU A 545 19.66 28.41 27.46
CA LEU A 545 18.86 27.73 28.49
C LEU A 545 19.43 27.91 29.91
N PHE A 546 20.76 27.98 30.05
CA PHE A 546 21.46 28.21 31.31
C PHE A 546 21.12 29.57 31.94
N TRP A 547 21.08 30.66 31.15
CA TRP A 547 20.77 32.00 31.65
C TRP A 547 19.29 32.20 32.00
N MET A 548 18.36 31.53 31.32
CA MET A 548 16.94 31.54 31.73
C MET A 548 16.71 30.77 33.05
N SER A 549 17.53 29.74 33.33
CA SER A 549 17.47 28.99 34.60
C SER A 549 18.03 29.79 35.80
N ALA A 550 18.99 30.70 35.55
CA ALA A 550 19.58 31.52 36.60
C ALA A 550 18.56 32.50 37.25
N GLY A 551 17.54 32.93 36.50
CA GLY A 551 16.49 33.86 36.98
C GLY A 551 15.50 33.28 38.00
N ILE A 552 15.35 31.95 38.08
CA ILE A 552 14.48 31.29 39.07
C ILE A 552 15.24 31.00 40.38
N THR A 553 16.54 31.31 40.41
CA THR A 553 17.50 30.94 41.46
C THR A 553 17.64 31.99 42.57
N TRP A 554 16.64 32.85 42.81
CA TRP A 554 16.55 33.65 44.05
C TRP A 554 15.19 33.38 44.71
N GLY A 555 14.95 32.43 45.61
CA GLY A 555 15.79 31.56 46.39
C GLY A 555 15.03 31.26 47.69
N GLN A 556 14.34 30.12 47.79
CA GLN A 556 14.06 29.40 49.04
C GLN A 556 13.61 27.94 48.78
N LYS A 557 13.99 27.04 49.71
CA LYS A 557 14.10 25.57 49.53
C LYS A 557 12.74 24.83 49.63
N LEU A 558 12.08 24.59 48.50
CA LEU A 558 10.85 23.79 48.39
C LEU A 558 10.96 22.28 48.75
N PRO A 559 12.07 21.55 48.46
CA PRO A 559 12.12 20.10 48.70
C PRO A 559 12.12 19.67 50.18
N GLN A 560 12.44 20.57 51.11
CA GLN A 560 12.53 20.24 52.54
C GLN A 560 11.19 20.25 53.28
N LEU A 561 10.12 20.84 52.71
CA LEU A 561 8.77 20.83 53.29
C LEU A 561 8.05 19.48 53.15
N PHE A 562 8.42 18.63 52.18
CA PHE A 562 7.68 17.41 51.84
C PHE A 562 8.36 16.09 52.26
N TYR A 563 9.54 16.16 52.86
CA TYR A 563 10.31 14.97 53.26
C TYR A 563 9.99 14.45 54.67
N LYS A 564 9.12 15.12 55.45
CA LYS A 564 8.93 14.78 56.87
C LYS A 564 7.49 14.83 57.44
N GLN A 565 6.44 14.71 56.63
CA GLN A 565 5.06 14.57 57.14
C GLN A 565 4.19 13.59 56.32
N ASN A 566 3.11 13.12 56.96
CA ASN A 566 2.15 12.09 56.58
C ASN A 566 1.91 11.92 55.06
N GLU A 567 2.01 10.69 54.52
CA GLU A 567 1.86 10.40 53.08
C GLU A 567 0.50 10.83 52.48
N LEU A 568 -0.52 11.03 53.33
CA LEU A 568 -1.91 11.31 52.95
C LEU A 568 -2.09 12.63 52.20
N ILE A 569 -1.44 13.72 52.62
CA ILE A 569 -1.69 15.06 52.05
C ILE A 569 -1.21 15.15 50.59
N PRO A 570 0.02 14.74 50.23
CA PRO A 570 0.48 14.78 48.83
C PRO A 570 -0.31 13.84 47.91
N ILE A 571 -0.75 12.69 48.42
CA ILE A 571 -1.62 11.77 47.66
C ILE A 571 -2.97 12.45 47.40
N ALA A 572 -3.60 13.04 48.42
CA ALA A 572 -4.86 13.75 48.27
C ALA A 572 -4.76 14.89 47.25
N ILE A 573 -3.71 15.71 47.31
CA ILE A 573 -3.48 16.79 46.34
C ILE A 573 -3.28 16.24 44.92
N THR A 574 -2.54 15.14 44.76
CA THR A 574 -2.33 14.50 43.45
C THR A 574 -3.63 13.96 42.88
N THR A 575 -4.44 13.28 43.70
CA THR A 575 -5.75 12.76 43.31
C THR A 575 -6.73 13.88 42.97
N ILE A 576 -6.79 14.95 43.78
CA ILE A 576 -7.64 16.12 43.50
C ILE A 576 -7.20 16.79 42.19
N SER A 577 -5.90 16.95 41.95
CA SER A 577 -5.39 17.56 40.70
C SER A 577 -5.73 16.68 39.49
N ALA A 578 -5.62 15.36 39.61
CA ALA A 578 -6.02 14.41 38.57
C ALA A 578 -7.52 14.43 38.29
N LEU A 579 -8.36 14.46 39.33
CA LEU A 579 -9.81 14.56 39.20
C LEU A 579 -10.24 15.92 38.64
N THR A 580 -9.59 17.00 39.05
CA THR A 580 -9.84 18.36 38.53
C THR A 580 -9.45 18.42 37.06
N TYR A 581 -8.31 17.83 36.67
CA TYR A 581 -7.96 17.66 35.26
C TYR A 581 -9.02 16.84 34.52
N TYR A 582 -9.49 15.71 35.05
CA TYR A 582 -10.43 14.86 34.34
C TYR A 582 -11.83 15.51 34.19
N ALA A 583 -12.35 16.11 35.26
CA ALA A 583 -13.72 16.61 35.32
C ALA A 583 -13.90 18.07 34.85
N SER A 584 -12.84 18.89 34.84
CA SER A 584 -12.96 20.31 34.48
C SER A 584 -13.26 20.49 32.98
N PRO A 585 -14.33 21.21 32.60
CA PRO A 585 -14.57 21.59 31.21
C PRO A 585 -13.69 22.77 30.76
N TRP A 586 -13.03 23.48 31.69
CA TRP A 586 -12.28 24.70 31.41
C TRP A 586 -10.82 24.41 31.06
N LEU A 587 -10.34 24.94 29.93
CA LEU A 587 -8.98 24.74 29.43
C LEU A 587 -7.93 25.25 30.43
N ILE A 588 -8.09 26.45 30.98
CA ILE A 588 -7.13 27.06 31.92
C ILE A 588 -6.98 26.19 33.17
N ILE A 589 -8.09 25.76 33.78
CA ILE A 589 -8.10 24.88 34.97
C ILE A 589 -7.43 23.54 34.64
N SER A 590 -7.60 23.04 33.42
CA SER A 590 -6.97 21.80 32.96
C SER A 590 -5.45 21.96 32.84
N LEU A 591 -4.98 23.06 32.23
CA LEU A 591 -3.56 23.37 32.10
C LEU A 591 -2.89 23.61 33.46
N THR A 592 -3.55 24.30 34.39
CA THR A 592 -3.03 24.49 35.75
C THR A 592 -2.98 23.18 36.53
N SER A 593 -3.97 22.30 36.32
CA SER A 593 -3.97 20.95 36.91
C SER A 593 -2.84 20.09 36.34
N LEU A 594 -2.57 20.16 35.03
CA LEU A 594 -1.46 19.47 34.38
C LEU A 594 -0.10 19.98 34.87
N LEU A 595 0.07 21.30 35.03
CA LEU A 595 1.28 21.88 35.61
C LEU A 595 1.49 21.42 37.05
N THR A 596 0.41 21.37 37.84
CA THR A 596 0.45 20.85 39.21
C THR A 596 0.83 19.37 39.23
N LEU A 597 0.24 18.57 38.35
CA LEU A 597 0.57 17.15 38.20
C LEU A 597 2.02 16.95 37.73
N LEU A 598 2.54 17.77 36.81
CA LEU A 598 3.94 17.73 36.39
C LEU A 598 4.87 17.92 37.58
N ILE A 599 4.64 18.95 38.41
CA ILE A 599 5.43 19.20 39.61
C ILE A 599 5.33 18.02 40.60
N LEU A 600 4.12 17.50 40.85
CA LEU A 600 3.91 16.38 41.76
C LEU A 600 4.56 15.08 41.26
N PHE A 601 4.48 14.80 39.97
CA PHE A 601 5.10 13.65 39.32
C PHE A 601 6.63 13.76 39.34
N MET A 602 7.18 14.96 39.17
CA MET A 602 8.63 15.21 39.34
C MET A 602 9.09 14.91 40.78
N ILE A 603 8.29 15.30 41.79
CA ILE A 603 8.62 15.08 43.20
C ILE A 603 8.46 13.59 43.56
N ARG A 604 7.41 12.92 43.07
CA ARG A 604 7.11 11.51 43.39
C ARG A 604 6.80 10.68 42.13
N PRO A 605 7.83 10.24 41.38
CA PRO A 605 7.62 9.47 40.16
C PRO A 605 6.90 8.14 40.38
N SER A 606 7.05 7.51 41.54
CA SER A 606 6.33 6.28 41.88
C SER A 606 4.80 6.46 41.92
N ILE A 607 4.32 7.66 42.30
CA ILE A 607 2.89 8.00 42.25
C ILE A 607 2.45 8.22 40.81
N ALA A 608 3.28 8.83 39.96
CA ALA A 608 2.98 8.99 38.54
C ALA A 608 2.71 7.64 37.86
N LEU A 609 3.59 6.66 38.11
CA LEU A 609 3.45 5.29 37.58
C LEU A 609 2.19 4.58 38.11
N ALA A 610 1.86 4.77 39.40
CA ALA A 610 0.65 4.21 39.99
C ALA A 610 -0.62 4.88 39.41
N MET A 611 -0.60 6.19 39.18
CA MET A 611 -1.71 6.90 38.55
C MET A 611 -1.93 6.44 37.10
N ILE A 612 -0.87 6.23 36.33
CA ILE A 612 -0.98 5.62 34.99
C ILE A 612 -1.67 4.26 35.10
N ALA A 613 -1.22 3.38 36.01
CA ALA A 613 -1.79 2.06 36.22
C ALA A 613 -3.29 2.07 36.60
N LEU A 614 -3.74 3.08 37.35
CA LEU A 614 -5.15 3.28 37.71
C LEU A 614 -6.01 3.67 36.52
N VAL A 615 -5.51 4.54 35.64
CA VAL A 615 -6.29 5.11 34.53
C VAL A 615 -6.31 4.24 33.27
N ILE A 616 -5.50 3.18 33.20
CA ILE A 616 -5.44 2.21 32.09
C ILE A 616 -6.82 1.87 31.49
N PRO A 617 -7.84 1.41 32.27
CA PRO A 617 -9.12 0.99 31.70
C PRO A 617 -10.01 2.12 31.18
N PHE A 618 -9.68 3.38 31.47
CA PHE A 618 -10.52 4.54 31.12
C PHE A 618 -10.04 5.26 29.85
N TYR A 619 -9.20 4.61 29.03
CA TYR A 619 -8.66 5.22 27.81
C TYR A 619 -9.73 5.60 26.78
N LEU A 620 -10.88 4.92 26.79
CA LEU A 620 -12.05 5.18 25.94
C LEU A 620 -12.85 6.45 26.34
N TYR A 621 -12.46 7.10 27.43
CA TYR A 621 -13.03 8.38 27.87
C TYR A 621 -11.97 9.48 27.77
N PRO A 622 -11.54 9.83 26.55
CA PRO A 622 -10.50 10.81 26.34
C PRO A 622 -11.02 12.23 26.57
N LYS A 623 -10.12 13.13 26.92
CA LYS A 623 -10.43 14.53 27.17
C LYS A 623 -10.14 15.36 25.93
N ALA A 624 -11.12 16.17 25.49
CA ALA A 624 -10.91 17.15 24.45
C ALA A 624 -10.01 18.29 24.97
N MET A 625 -8.94 18.57 24.23
CA MET A 625 -8.04 19.71 24.46
C MET A 625 -7.72 20.32 23.10
N PHE A 626 -8.15 21.57 22.89
CA PHE A 626 -8.13 22.22 21.57
C PHE A 626 -8.95 21.44 20.54
N GLU A 627 -8.45 21.24 19.31
CA GLU A 627 -9.09 20.46 18.23
C GLU A 627 -8.79 18.95 18.31
N ARG A 628 -8.13 18.48 19.38
CA ARG A 628 -7.72 17.07 19.52
C ARG A 628 -8.24 16.48 20.82
N VAL A 629 -8.29 15.15 20.86
CA VAL A 629 -8.78 14.39 22.01
C VAL A 629 -7.67 13.46 22.48
N PHE A 630 -7.34 13.49 23.78
CA PHE A 630 -6.24 12.73 24.35
C PHE A 630 -6.73 11.84 25.48
N SER A 631 -6.29 10.58 25.52
CA SER A 631 -6.65 9.70 26.62
C SER A 631 -5.94 10.13 27.91
N THR A 632 -6.57 9.94 29.06
CA THR A 632 -5.93 10.28 30.35
C THR A 632 -4.67 9.43 30.57
N THR A 633 -4.66 8.18 30.08
CA THR A 633 -3.52 7.28 30.11
C THR A 633 -2.33 7.82 29.31
N GLU A 634 -2.58 8.29 28.07
CA GLU A 634 -1.58 8.94 27.21
C GLU A 634 -1.00 10.18 27.90
N VAL A 635 -1.87 11.09 28.35
CA VAL A 635 -1.46 12.34 29.00
C VAL A 635 -0.63 12.08 30.27
N PHE A 636 -1.03 11.14 31.12
CA PHE A 636 -0.25 10.82 32.33
C PHE A 636 1.08 10.14 32.00
N THR A 637 1.15 9.33 30.93
CA THR A 637 2.40 8.71 30.47
C THR A 637 3.38 9.77 29.96
N LEU A 638 2.90 10.69 29.13
CA LEU A 638 3.71 11.80 28.60
C LEU A 638 4.14 12.77 29.72
N LEU A 639 3.26 13.09 30.67
CA LEU A 639 3.61 13.89 31.85
C LEU A 639 4.66 13.18 32.71
N ALA A 640 4.55 11.88 32.91
CA ALA A 640 5.53 11.10 33.68
C ALA A 640 6.89 11.07 32.98
N LEU A 641 6.91 10.97 31.64
CA LEU A 641 8.12 11.10 30.85
C LEU A 641 8.75 12.49 30.99
N ALA A 642 7.96 13.55 30.77
CA ALA A 642 8.40 14.94 30.93
C ALA A 642 8.94 15.20 32.34
N SER A 643 8.24 14.69 33.35
CA SER A 643 8.65 14.78 34.75
C SER A 643 9.98 14.08 35.02
N THR A 644 10.18 12.89 34.42
CA THR A 644 11.41 12.11 34.59
C THR A 644 12.59 12.79 33.92
N ILE A 645 12.41 13.33 32.71
CA ILE A 645 13.42 14.12 31.99
C ILE A 645 13.77 15.39 32.77
N ALA A 646 12.75 16.16 33.19
CA ALA A 646 12.95 17.38 33.97
C ALA A 646 13.69 17.10 35.30
N ARG A 647 13.34 16.00 35.99
CA ARG A 647 14.03 15.55 37.20
C ARG A 647 15.50 15.22 36.90
N GLN A 648 15.80 14.52 35.81
CA GLN A 648 17.17 14.20 35.44
C GLN A 648 18.00 15.45 35.14
N ILE A 649 17.44 16.42 34.41
CA ILE A 649 18.11 17.70 34.10
C ILE A 649 18.41 18.49 35.38
N LEU A 650 17.43 18.63 36.29
CA LEU A 650 17.57 19.43 37.51
C LEU A 650 18.54 18.83 38.54
N PHE A 651 18.70 17.50 38.58
CA PHE A 651 19.53 16.83 39.57
C PHE A 651 20.88 16.30 39.04
N ALA A 652 21.22 16.52 37.76
CA ALA A 652 22.47 16.06 37.14
C ALA A 652 23.76 16.60 37.79
N ASN A 653 23.72 17.78 38.43
CA ASN A 653 24.91 18.46 38.99
C ASN A 653 25.22 18.13 40.46
N LYS A 654 24.38 17.35 41.16
CA LYS A 654 24.71 16.89 42.51
C LYS A 654 25.51 15.59 42.42
N LYS A 655 26.82 15.66 42.65
CA LYS A 655 27.67 14.50 43.00
C LYS A 655 27.20 13.93 44.35
N SER A 656 26.05 13.28 44.39
CA SER A 656 25.70 12.37 45.49
C SER A 656 26.25 11.00 45.13
N THR A 657 27.12 10.48 45.98
CA THR A 657 27.80 9.18 45.91
C THR A 657 26.86 7.96 45.91
N GLU A 658 25.53 8.14 45.97
CA GLU A 658 24.53 7.07 45.89
C GLU A 658 23.79 6.96 44.56
N ILE A 659 23.97 7.90 43.62
CA ILE A 659 23.31 7.82 42.29
C ILE A 659 24.36 7.36 41.27
N SER A 660 24.61 6.06 41.28
CA SER A 660 25.43 5.38 40.27
C SER A 660 24.83 5.65 38.88
N TYR A 661 25.60 6.36 38.06
CA TYR A 661 25.36 6.57 36.63
C TYR A 661 24.91 5.26 35.96
N PHE A 662 23.70 5.27 35.40
CA PHE A 662 23.18 4.42 34.31
C PHE A 662 24.12 3.30 33.82
N ARG A 663 24.38 2.27 34.64
CA ARG A 663 24.85 0.97 34.14
C ARG A 663 23.64 0.11 33.82
N PHE A 664 22.86 0.55 32.84
CA PHE A 664 21.71 -0.19 32.35
C PHE A 664 22.20 -1.39 31.54
N LYS A 665 22.43 -2.53 32.20
CA LYS A 665 22.62 -3.79 31.48
C LYS A 665 21.25 -4.25 30.98
N LEU A 666 21.02 -4.07 29.67
CA LEU A 666 19.81 -4.58 29.02
C LEU A 666 19.67 -6.08 29.26
N SER A 667 18.60 -6.47 29.96
CA SER A 667 18.23 -7.86 30.12
C SER A 667 17.77 -8.45 28.79
N ASN A 668 17.68 -9.78 28.71
CA ASN A 668 17.11 -10.40 27.51
C ASN A 668 15.64 -10.02 27.29
N LEU A 669 14.89 -9.73 28.36
CA LEU A 669 13.52 -9.24 28.25
C LEU A 669 13.49 -7.80 27.71
N ASP A 670 14.40 -6.93 28.17
CA ASP A 670 14.53 -5.55 27.66
C ASP A 670 14.85 -5.56 26.15
N LYS A 671 15.73 -6.46 25.71
CA LYS A 671 16.05 -6.64 24.28
C LYS A 671 14.84 -7.12 23.48
N GLY A 672 14.03 -8.03 24.05
CA GLY A 672 12.80 -8.50 23.44
C GLY A 672 11.80 -7.36 23.20
N VAL A 673 11.57 -6.52 24.22
CA VAL A 673 10.70 -5.34 24.10
C VAL A 673 11.22 -4.34 23.06
N LEU A 674 12.53 -4.07 23.05
CA LEU A 674 13.14 -3.18 22.05
C LEU A 674 12.97 -3.71 20.62
N ILE A 675 13.25 -5.00 20.41
CA ILE A 675 13.11 -5.63 19.09
C ILE A 675 11.65 -5.65 18.64
N PHE A 676 10.72 -5.92 19.55
CA PHE A 676 9.28 -5.79 19.26
C PHE A 676 8.90 -4.38 18.81
N GLY A 677 9.39 -3.33 19.48
CA GLY A 677 9.17 -1.95 19.07
C GLY A 677 9.78 -1.60 17.70
N ILE A 678 10.98 -2.10 17.39
CA ILE A 678 11.63 -1.93 16.10
C ILE A 678 10.86 -2.61 14.98
N ILE A 679 10.46 -3.88 15.17
CA ILE A 679 9.66 -4.63 14.19
C ILE A 679 8.32 -3.96 13.96
N SER A 680 7.65 -3.52 15.03
CA SER A 680 6.38 -2.78 14.93
C SER A 680 6.56 -1.47 14.15
N SER A 681 7.64 -0.73 14.37
CA SER A 681 7.95 0.48 13.61
C SER A 681 8.26 0.18 12.14
N ALA A 682 9.00 -0.90 11.86
CA ALA A 682 9.32 -1.33 10.51
C ALA A 682 8.09 -1.80 9.73
N SER A 683 7.07 -2.32 10.41
CA SER A 683 5.82 -2.76 9.76
C SER A 683 5.05 -1.63 9.07
N ILE A 684 5.31 -0.35 9.41
CA ILE A 684 4.73 0.81 8.72
C ILE A 684 5.10 0.82 7.23
N PHE A 685 6.30 0.36 6.88
CA PHE A 685 6.73 0.31 5.48
C PHE A 685 5.94 -0.72 4.65
N GLY A 686 5.26 -1.69 5.31
CA GLY A 686 4.38 -2.66 4.68
C GLY A 686 2.89 -2.31 4.76
N ALA A 687 2.52 -1.20 5.40
CA ALA A 687 1.13 -0.82 5.60
C ALA A 687 0.56 -0.07 4.38
N SER A 688 -0.60 -0.50 3.89
CA SER A 688 -1.34 0.23 2.85
C SER A 688 -1.91 1.54 3.38
N GLU A 689 -2.46 1.51 4.59
CA GLU A 689 -3.03 2.65 5.30
C GLU A 689 -2.05 3.17 6.36
N VAL A 690 -1.13 4.04 5.93
CA VAL A 690 -0.02 4.54 6.77
C VAL A 690 -0.52 5.42 7.94
N LYS A 691 -1.58 6.21 7.74
CA LYS A 691 -2.09 7.15 8.77
C LYS A 691 -2.59 6.42 10.02
N VAL A 692 -3.33 5.33 9.83
CA VAL A 692 -3.86 4.50 10.93
C VAL A 692 -2.75 3.67 11.57
N ALA A 693 -1.81 3.14 10.76
CA ALA A 693 -0.63 2.45 11.26
C ALA A 693 0.22 3.32 12.21
N LEU A 694 0.42 4.61 11.88
CA LEU A 694 1.12 5.57 12.74
C LEU A 694 0.37 5.83 14.06
N THR A 695 -0.96 5.84 14.03
CA THR A 695 -1.78 6.04 15.22
C THR A 695 -1.67 4.84 16.15
N GLU A 696 -1.79 3.61 15.63
CA GLU A 696 -1.59 2.39 16.42
C GLU A 696 -0.15 2.25 16.92
N LEU A 697 0.87 2.59 16.11
CA LEU A 697 2.25 2.61 16.57
C LEU A 697 2.41 3.54 17.79
N ARG A 698 1.86 4.75 17.75
CA ARG A 698 1.97 5.69 18.86
C ARG A 698 1.31 5.15 20.12
N VAL A 699 0.03 4.78 20.04
CA VAL A 699 -0.83 4.56 21.21
C VAL A 699 -0.75 3.12 21.74
N ILE A 700 -0.51 2.12 20.89
CA ILE A 700 -0.48 0.70 21.27
C ILE A 700 0.96 0.14 21.40
N ILE A 701 1.95 0.77 20.75
CA ILE A 701 3.34 0.30 20.83
C ILE A 701 4.21 1.26 21.64
N ILE A 702 4.40 2.49 21.18
CA ILE A 702 5.37 3.44 21.76
C ILE A 702 4.96 3.79 23.18
N GLU A 703 3.73 4.25 23.40
CA GLU A 703 3.25 4.68 24.71
C GLU A 703 3.30 3.58 25.79
N PRO A 704 2.83 2.34 25.55
CA PRO A 704 3.02 1.22 26.47
C PRO A 704 4.49 0.85 26.72
N ILE A 705 5.35 0.88 25.69
CA ILE A 705 6.79 0.64 25.84
C ILE A 705 7.43 1.77 26.67
N LEU A 706 6.99 3.02 26.49
CA LEU A 706 7.42 4.13 27.34
C LEU A 706 7.02 3.87 28.80
N PHE A 707 5.83 3.37 29.07
CA PHE A 707 5.44 2.98 30.42
C PHE A 707 6.32 1.87 31.00
N TYR A 708 6.67 0.84 30.20
CA TYR A 708 7.66 -0.17 30.58
C TYR A 708 9.00 0.46 30.96
N ILE A 709 9.52 1.35 30.10
CA ILE A 709 10.80 2.05 30.32
C ILE A 709 10.73 2.88 31.60
N LEU A 710 9.66 3.65 31.82
CA LEU A 710 9.49 4.51 33.00
C LEU A 710 9.50 3.70 34.31
N ILE A 711 8.84 2.53 34.35
CA ILE A 711 8.91 1.62 35.51
C ILE A 711 10.33 1.08 35.70
N ARG A 712 11.04 0.75 34.62
CA ARG A 712 12.39 0.18 34.67
C ARG A 712 13.48 1.16 35.10
N ILE A 713 13.38 2.43 34.70
CA ILE A 713 14.39 3.46 35.02
C ILE A 713 14.14 4.16 36.36
N THR A 714 12.91 4.11 36.86
CA THR A 714 12.58 4.72 38.16
C THR A 714 13.10 3.81 39.28
N PRO A 715 13.91 4.33 40.23
CA PRO A 715 14.35 3.53 41.38
C PRO A 715 13.17 3.34 42.32
N LEU A 716 12.52 2.17 42.24
CA LEU A 716 11.32 1.83 43.01
C LEU A 716 11.68 0.94 44.19
N ASN A 717 11.21 1.30 45.38
CA ASN A 717 11.27 0.42 46.53
C ASN A 717 10.10 -0.58 46.56
N LYS A 718 10.15 -1.56 47.47
CA LYS A 718 9.11 -2.58 47.65
C LYS A 718 7.70 -1.99 47.78
N LYS A 719 7.53 -0.97 48.62
CA LYS A 719 6.21 -0.36 48.87
C LYS A 719 5.65 0.31 47.62
N GLU A 720 6.53 0.92 46.82
CA GLU A 720 6.17 1.60 45.58
C GLU A 720 5.77 0.61 44.46
N LEU A 721 6.48 -0.51 44.30
CA LEU A 721 6.09 -1.57 43.38
C LEU A 721 4.72 -2.17 43.72
N ILE A 722 4.46 -2.39 45.01
CA ILE A 722 3.14 -2.83 45.47
C ILE A 722 2.09 -1.76 45.19
N ARG A 723 2.41 -0.47 45.42
CA ARG A 723 1.48 0.64 45.18
C ARG A 723 1.03 0.74 43.72
N ILE A 724 1.94 0.52 42.75
CA ILE A 724 1.57 0.46 41.32
C ILE A 724 0.56 -0.67 41.09
N SER A 725 0.80 -1.84 41.69
CA SER A 725 -0.12 -2.99 41.63
C SER A 725 -1.46 -2.68 42.30
N ASP A 726 -1.46 -1.98 43.43
CA ASP A 726 -2.68 -1.58 44.14
C ASP A 726 -3.55 -0.66 43.29
N TYR A 727 -2.94 0.33 42.64
CA TYR A 727 -3.65 1.29 41.81
C TYR A 727 -4.22 0.62 40.56
N PHE A 728 -3.51 -0.35 39.98
CA PHE A 728 -4.06 -1.19 38.91
C PHE A 728 -5.30 -1.98 39.39
N ILE A 729 -5.24 -2.60 40.58
CA ILE A 729 -6.40 -3.31 41.16
C ILE A 729 -7.54 -2.34 41.49
N VAL A 730 -7.26 -1.13 41.97
CA VAL A 730 -8.28 -0.10 42.19
C VAL A 730 -8.95 0.29 40.87
N GLY A 731 -8.18 0.49 39.79
CA GLY A 731 -8.74 0.74 38.46
C GLY A 731 -9.65 -0.40 38.00
N ALA A 732 -9.23 -1.65 38.15
CA ALA A 732 -10.04 -2.83 37.83
C ALA A 732 -11.28 -2.98 38.74
N LEU A 733 -11.16 -2.64 40.01
CA LEU A 733 -12.29 -2.62 40.94
C LEU A 733 -13.33 -1.59 40.52
N LEU A 734 -12.91 -0.38 40.10
CA LEU A 734 -13.82 0.65 39.60
C LEU A 734 -14.56 0.17 38.35
N VAL A 735 -13.89 -0.50 37.42
CA VAL A 735 -14.54 -1.13 36.24
C VAL A 735 -15.61 -2.13 36.68
N ALA A 736 -15.30 -2.98 37.67
CA ALA A 736 -16.25 -3.97 38.19
C ALA A 736 -17.45 -3.31 38.90
N VAL A 737 -17.22 -2.31 39.75
CA VAL A 737 -18.27 -1.54 40.44
C VAL A 737 -19.18 -0.85 39.44
N ILE A 738 -18.61 -0.11 38.48
CA ILE A 738 -19.37 0.60 37.44
C ILE A 738 -20.21 -0.39 36.64
N GLY A 739 -19.63 -1.52 36.24
CA GLY A 739 -20.32 -2.55 35.46
C GLY A 739 -21.48 -3.20 36.21
N VAL A 740 -21.26 -3.61 37.46
CA VAL A 740 -22.31 -4.20 38.31
C VAL A 740 -23.43 -3.20 38.58
N TYR A 741 -23.08 -1.94 38.86
CA TYR A 741 -24.06 -0.86 39.04
C TYR A 741 -24.90 -0.62 37.79
N GLN A 742 -24.27 -0.54 36.61
CA GLN A 742 -24.95 -0.42 35.32
C GLN A 742 -25.89 -1.60 35.05
N TYR A 743 -25.44 -2.82 35.37
CA TYR A 743 -26.25 -4.02 35.22
C TYR A 743 -27.50 -4.01 36.11
N ILE A 744 -27.37 -3.61 37.38
CA ILE A 744 -28.50 -3.48 38.31
C ILE A 744 -29.51 -2.45 37.80
N LEU A 745 -29.05 -1.34 37.22
CA LEU A 745 -29.90 -0.30 36.67
C LEU A 745 -30.48 -0.61 35.28
N GLY A 746 -30.08 -1.70 34.64
CA GLY A 746 -30.51 -2.03 33.28
C GLY A 746 -29.97 -1.07 32.20
N VAL A 747 -28.96 -0.26 32.51
CA VAL A 747 -28.41 0.74 31.59
C VAL A 747 -27.10 0.27 30.97
N ASN A 748 -26.80 0.71 29.75
CA ASN A 748 -25.53 0.42 29.08
C ASN A 748 -25.26 -1.09 28.88
N LEU A 749 -26.32 -1.89 28.66
CA LEU A 749 -26.26 -3.34 28.41
C LEU A 749 -26.42 -3.64 26.92
N ILE A 750 -25.79 -4.72 26.47
CA ILE A 750 -25.95 -5.23 25.09
C ILE A 750 -26.67 -6.57 25.14
N ALA A 751 -27.77 -6.69 24.39
CA ALA A 751 -28.48 -7.95 24.23
C ALA A 751 -27.73 -8.86 23.24
N THR A 752 -27.66 -10.16 23.55
CA THR A 752 -27.31 -11.18 22.56
C THR A 752 -28.45 -11.42 21.59
N ASP A 753 -28.19 -12.13 20.50
CA ASP A 753 -29.22 -12.57 19.54
C ASP A 753 -30.37 -13.36 20.21
N ASP A 754 -30.13 -13.96 21.38
CA ASP A 754 -31.12 -14.68 22.18
C ASP A 754 -31.75 -13.82 23.30
N GLY A 755 -31.53 -12.51 23.31
CA GLY A 755 -32.14 -11.57 24.25
C GLY A 755 -31.50 -11.47 25.64
N ILE A 756 -30.34 -12.10 25.89
CA ILE A 756 -29.65 -12.02 27.19
C ILE A 756 -28.86 -10.72 27.29
N LEU A 757 -29.10 -9.96 28.37
CA LEU A 757 -28.38 -8.72 28.65
C LEU A 757 -26.97 -8.98 29.19
N ARG A 758 -25.97 -8.40 28.54
CA ARG A 758 -24.55 -8.54 28.89
C ARG A 758 -23.95 -7.22 29.37
N MET A 759 -23.18 -7.29 30.44
CA MET A 759 -22.49 -6.12 31.01
C MET A 759 -21.20 -5.78 30.24
N ARG A 760 -21.05 -4.52 29.82
CA ARG A 760 -19.83 -3.99 29.14
C ARG A 760 -19.04 -2.94 29.93
N SER A 761 -19.60 -2.43 31.04
CA SER A 761 -18.96 -1.40 31.88
C SER A 761 -18.48 -0.19 31.04
N VAL A 762 -17.22 0.19 31.20
CA VAL A 762 -16.52 1.29 30.52
C VAL A 762 -16.05 0.95 29.09
N PHE A 763 -16.33 -0.25 28.60
CA PHE A 763 -15.85 -0.70 27.29
C PHE A 763 -16.97 -0.76 26.24
N GLY A 764 -16.57 -0.82 24.97
CA GLY A 764 -17.51 -0.99 23.86
C GLY A 764 -18.17 -2.37 23.81
N SER A 765 -17.51 -3.42 24.31
CA SER A 765 -17.99 -4.81 24.28
C SER A 765 -17.87 -5.51 25.64
N PRO A 766 -18.77 -6.46 25.97
CA PRO A 766 -18.64 -7.30 27.16
C PRO A 766 -17.38 -8.18 27.17
N ASN A 767 -16.82 -8.52 26.01
CA ASN A 767 -15.60 -9.33 25.95
C ASN A 767 -14.39 -8.56 26.51
N ASN A 768 -14.33 -7.24 26.28
CA ASN A 768 -13.25 -6.38 26.76
C ASN A 768 -13.22 -6.36 28.30
N VAL A 769 -14.38 -6.38 28.97
CA VAL A 769 -14.47 -6.54 30.43
C VAL A 769 -13.75 -7.80 30.88
N GLY A 770 -14.04 -8.93 30.23
CA GLY A 770 -13.39 -10.21 30.53
C GLY A 770 -11.89 -10.22 30.25
N LEU A 771 -11.45 -9.54 29.18
CA LEU A 771 -10.03 -9.43 28.80
C LEU A 771 -9.23 -8.63 29.83
N PHE A 772 -9.76 -7.49 30.28
CA PHE A 772 -9.11 -6.60 31.23
C PHE A 772 -9.19 -7.16 32.67
N LEU A 773 -10.40 -7.43 33.18
CA LEU A 773 -10.58 -7.91 34.55
C LEU A 773 -9.95 -9.29 34.78
N GLY A 774 -9.92 -10.15 33.76
CA GLY A 774 -9.24 -11.45 33.84
C GLY A 774 -7.73 -11.35 34.12
N ARG A 775 -7.09 -10.21 33.81
CA ARG A 775 -5.66 -9.94 34.11
C ARG A 775 -5.45 -9.41 35.53
N ALA A 776 -6.40 -8.62 36.03
CA ALA A 776 -6.36 -8.07 37.39
C ALA A 776 -6.77 -9.09 38.45
N LEU A 777 -7.73 -9.95 38.14
CA LEU A 777 -8.29 -10.97 39.04
C LEU A 777 -7.24 -11.89 39.70
N PRO A 778 -6.29 -12.52 38.97
CA PRO A 778 -5.29 -13.39 39.58
C PRO A 778 -4.29 -12.63 40.49
N ILE A 779 -4.02 -11.36 40.20
CA ILE A 779 -3.18 -10.51 41.05
C ILE A 779 -3.88 -10.28 42.40
N SER A 780 -5.17 -9.94 42.37
CA SER A 780 -5.98 -9.77 43.59
C SER A 780 -6.06 -11.07 44.40
N MET A 781 -6.25 -12.21 43.74
CA MET A 781 -6.26 -13.53 44.39
C MET A 781 -4.94 -13.84 45.09
N ALA A 782 -3.81 -13.68 44.39
CA ALA A 782 -2.49 -13.95 44.95
C ALA A 782 -2.17 -13.06 46.16
N MET A 783 -2.58 -11.79 46.12
CA MET A 783 -2.35 -10.83 47.20
C MET A 783 -3.26 -11.07 48.42
N ALA A 784 -4.46 -11.63 48.24
CA ALA A 784 -5.35 -12.00 49.34
C ALA A 784 -4.84 -13.21 50.17
N ILE A 785 -4.08 -14.10 49.53
CA ILE A 785 -3.52 -15.34 50.13
C ILE A 785 -2.28 -15.06 50.99
N VAL A 786 -1.65 -13.88 50.87
CA VAL A 786 -0.47 -13.49 51.67
C VAL A 786 -0.76 -13.63 53.17
N PRO A 787 0.14 -14.26 53.97
CA PRO A 787 -0.09 -14.48 55.40
C PRO A 787 -0.28 -13.17 56.20
N SER A 788 -1.07 -13.24 57.28
CA SER A 788 -1.38 -12.08 58.14
C SER A 788 -0.17 -11.48 58.86
N SER A 789 0.95 -12.20 58.93
CA SER A 789 2.22 -11.69 59.44
C SER A 789 2.86 -10.64 58.52
N TYR A 790 2.49 -10.61 57.24
CA TYR A 790 3.05 -9.68 56.25
C TYR A 790 2.03 -8.63 55.76
N PHE A 791 0.74 -8.94 55.77
CA PHE A 791 -0.35 -8.00 55.43
C PHE A 791 -1.37 -7.86 56.54
N SER A 792 -1.84 -6.63 56.75
CA SER A 792 -2.96 -6.33 57.66
C SER A 792 -4.24 -7.03 57.19
N ARG A 793 -5.10 -7.38 58.15
CA ARG A 793 -6.41 -7.99 57.88
C ARG A 793 -7.22 -7.16 56.89
N MET A 794 -7.22 -5.83 57.06
CA MET A 794 -7.91 -4.88 56.19
C MET A 794 -7.46 -4.97 54.72
N ARG A 795 -6.15 -5.13 54.48
CA ARG A 795 -5.61 -5.21 53.11
C ARG A 795 -5.97 -6.52 52.44
N ARG A 796 -5.93 -7.63 53.19
CA ARG A 796 -6.35 -8.95 52.68
C ARG A 796 -7.83 -8.98 52.36
N THR A 797 -8.68 -8.39 53.22
CA THR A 797 -10.11 -8.26 52.95
C THR A 797 -10.40 -7.39 51.74
N PHE A 798 -9.62 -6.31 51.52
CA PHE A 798 -9.74 -5.49 50.32
C PHE A 798 -9.50 -6.30 49.03
N TYR A 799 -8.39 -7.05 48.94
CA TYR A 799 -8.12 -7.87 47.74
C TYR A 799 -9.11 -9.03 47.58
N ALA A 800 -9.59 -9.63 48.68
CA ALA A 800 -10.62 -10.67 48.62
C ALA A 800 -11.94 -10.10 48.10
N PHE A 801 -12.36 -8.92 48.59
CA PHE A 801 -13.53 -8.22 48.09
C PHE A 801 -13.37 -7.84 46.61
N ALA A 802 -12.22 -7.28 46.23
CA ALA A 802 -11.95 -6.92 44.85
C ALA A 802 -11.97 -8.15 43.92
N PHE A 803 -11.41 -9.28 44.35
CA PHE A 803 -11.49 -10.55 43.62
C PHE A 803 -12.94 -10.99 43.38
N LEU A 804 -13.77 -11.01 44.44
CA LEU A 804 -15.17 -11.44 44.34
C LEU A 804 -15.99 -10.53 43.43
N LEU A 805 -15.81 -9.20 43.54
CA LEU A 805 -16.53 -8.26 42.70
C LEU A 805 -16.08 -8.32 41.24
N MET A 806 -14.77 -8.43 40.97
CA MET A 806 -14.27 -8.63 39.61
C MET A 806 -14.75 -9.95 39.02
N LEU A 807 -14.79 -11.04 39.79
CA LEU A 807 -15.32 -12.32 39.34
C LEU A 807 -16.82 -12.19 38.98
N THR A 808 -17.60 -11.52 39.82
CA THR A 808 -19.03 -11.25 39.57
C THR A 808 -19.22 -10.46 38.28
N ALA A 809 -18.44 -9.38 38.11
CA ALA A 809 -18.46 -8.57 36.90
C ALA A 809 -18.11 -9.39 35.63
N ILE A 810 -17.09 -10.25 35.70
CA ILE A 810 -16.74 -11.14 34.57
C ILE A 810 -17.88 -12.11 34.25
N LEU A 811 -18.55 -12.70 35.24
CA LEU A 811 -19.68 -13.60 35.01
C LEU A 811 -20.85 -12.86 34.34
N LEU A 812 -21.18 -11.64 34.79
CA LEU A 812 -22.23 -10.80 34.20
C LEU A 812 -21.91 -10.27 32.79
N SER A 813 -20.64 -10.31 32.38
CA SER A 813 -20.25 -9.98 30.99
C SER A 813 -20.63 -11.09 29.99
N PHE A 814 -20.86 -12.32 30.48
CA PHE A 814 -21.03 -13.52 29.66
C PHE A 814 -19.95 -13.69 28.58
N SER A 815 -18.72 -13.20 28.83
CA SER A 815 -17.59 -13.43 27.95
C SER A 815 -17.14 -14.90 28.01
N ARG A 816 -17.52 -15.67 27.00
CA ARG A 816 -17.21 -17.12 26.92
C ARG A 816 -15.70 -17.38 27.01
N GLY A 817 -14.88 -16.54 26.37
CA GLY A 817 -13.42 -16.65 26.43
C GLY A 817 -12.86 -16.44 27.84
N ALA A 818 -13.41 -15.48 28.59
CA ALA A 818 -13.00 -15.23 29.97
C ALA A 818 -13.45 -16.37 30.90
N ILE A 819 -14.71 -16.79 30.80
CA ILE A 819 -15.34 -17.75 31.72
C ILE A 819 -14.79 -19.17 31.50
N LEU A 820 -14.53 -19.57 30.25
CA LEU A 820 -14.13 -20.94 29.93
C LEU A 820 -12.60 -21.15 29.87
N LEU A 821 -11.84 -20.10 29.51
CA LEU A 821 -10.39 -20.22 29.30
C LEU A 821 -9.61 -19.27 30.23
N GLY A 822 -9.75 -17.96 30.06
CA GLY A 822 -8.90 -16.97 30.73
C GLY A 822 -8.86 -17.11 32.26
N VAL A 823 -10.02 -16.94 32.90
CA VAL A 823 -10.15 -16.93 34.37
C VAL A 823 -9.84 -18.30 34.99
N PRO A 824 -10.40 -19.43 34.50
CA PRO A 824 -10.09 -20.74 35.07
C PRO A 824 -8.58 -21.03 35.07
N PHE A 825 -7.90 -20.85 33.93
CA PHE A 825 -6.47 -21.14 33.84
C PHE A 825 -5.64 -20.23 34.74
N ALA A 826 -6.00 -18.96 34.88
CA ALA A 826 -5.31 -18.02 35.75
C ALA A 826 -5.53 -18.30 37.25
N VAL A 827 -6.74 -18.69 37.66
CA VAL A 827 -7.03 -19.08 39.06
C VAL A 827 -6.32 -20.39 39.41
N ILE A 828 -6.37 -21.36 38.49
CA ILE A 828 -5.66 -22.64 38.61
C ILE A 828 -4.16 -22.42 38.74
N SER A 829 -3.56 -21.52 37.95
CA SER A 829 -2.13 -21.25 38.04
C SER A 829 -1.75 -20.63 39.39
N VAL A 830 -2.54 -19.71 39.94
CA VAL A 830 -2.32 -19.19 41.31
C VAL A 830 -2.30 -20.34 42.33
N ALA A 831 -3.31 -21.22 42.29
CA ALA A 831 -3.39 -22.35 43.20
C ALA A 831 -2.19 -23.32 43.07
N ILE A 832 -1.76 -23.63 41.85
CA ILE A 832 -0.59 -24.49 41.58
C ILE A 832 0.70 -23.84 42.12
N TYR A 833 0.91 -22.55 41.88
CA TYR A 833 2.13 -21.86 42.32
C TYR A 833 2.25 -21.75 43.86
N PHE A 834 1.13 -21.64 44.58
CA PHE A 834 1.12 -21.58 46.05
C PHE A 834 1.15 -22.96 46.72
N TYR A 835 0.35 -23.92 46.23
CA TYR A 835 0.11 -25.20 46.92
C TYR A 835 0.74 -26.42 46.23
N GLY A 836 1.34 -26.25 45.05
CA GLY A 836 2.02 -27.32 44.31
C GLY A 836 1.10 -28.50 43.99
N LYS A 837 1.63 -29.73 44.01
CA LYS A 837 0.88 -30.96 43.69
C LYS A 837 -0.37 -31.19 44.55
N LYS A 838 -0.45 -30.58 45.75
CA LYS A 838 -1.61 -30.68 46.64
C LYS A 838 -2.85 -29.95 46.11
N SER A 839 -2.68 -29.05 45.13
CA SER A 839 -3.79 -28.33 44.51
C SER A 839 -4.55 -29.14 43.45
N TYR A 840 -3.98 -30.23 42.92
CA TYR A 840 -4.54 -30.94 41.76
C TYR A 840 -5.94 -31.53 42.01
N VAL A 841 -6.16 -32.12 43.19
CA VAL A 841 -7.47 -32.73 43.54
C VAL A 841 -8.54 -31.66 43.75
N PRO A 842 -8.33 -30.60 44.56
CA PRO A 842 -9.30 -29.48 44.66
C PRO A 842 -9.57 -28.80 43.32
N ILE A 843 -8.54 -28.58 42.48
CA ILE A 843 -8.68 -28.01 41.15
C ILE A 843 -9.56 -28.89 40.27
N PHE A 844 -9.33 -30.21 40.25
CA PHE A 844 -10.13 -31.14 39.47
C PHE A 844 -11.61 -31.09 39.89
N ILE A 845 -11.88 -31.08 41.19
CA ILE A 845 -13.24 -30.98 41.74
C ILE A 845 -13.90 -29.63 41.39
N ILE A 846 -13.20 -28.51 41.56
CA ILE A 846 -13.70 -27.17 41.24
C ILE A 846 -13.92 -27.00 39.73
N SER A 847 -13.04 -27.54 38.89
CA SER A 847 -13.20 -27.52 37.44
C SER A 847 -14.42 -28.34 36.99
N ILE A 848 -14.67 -29.50 37.59
CA ILE A 848 -15.88 -30.30 37.34
C ILE A 848 -17.13 -29.55 37.79
N LEU A 849 -17.14 -28.99 39.01
CA LEU A 849 -18.25 -28.20 39.52
C LEU A 849 -18.49 -26.95 38.67
N GLY A 850 -17.42 -26.29 38.21
CA GLY A 850 -17.48 -25.16 37.31
C GLY A 850 -18.09 -25.54 35.96
N LEU A 851 -17.68 -26.66 35.37
CA LEU A 851 -18.27 -27.18 34.13
C LEU A 851 -19.74 -27.56 34.31
N ILE A 852 -20.12 -28.14 35.44
CA ILE A 852 -21.51 -28.46 35.79
C ILE A 852 -22.35 -27.19 35.96
N LEU A 853 -21.84 -26.18 36.68
CA LEU A 853 -22.52 -24.90 36.85
C LEU A 853 -22.68 -24.16 35.51
N VAL A 854 -21.64 -24.17 34.68
CA VAL A 854 -21.68 -23.63 33.32
C VAL A 854 -22.73 -24.37 32.48
N TYR A 855 -22.81 -25.70 32.57
CA TYR A 855 -23.82 -26.53 31.90
C TYR A 855 -25.25 -26.24 32.39
N ILE A 856 -25.46 -26.06 33.70
CA ILE A 856 -26.77 -25.80 34.30
C ILE A 856 -27.26 -24.37 34.03
N PHE A 857 -26.40 -23.38 34.16
CA PHE A 857 -26.77 -21.96 34.12
C PHE A 857 -26.56 -21.29 32.75
N SER A 858 -26.05 -22.01 31.75
CA SER A 858 -25.90 -21.49 30.38
C SER A 858 -26.73 -22.31 29.37
N PRO A 859 -28.05 -22.05 29.24
CA PRO A 859 -28.89 -22.68 28.22
C PRO A 859 -28.32 -22.58 26.79
N GLN A 860 -27.51 -21.54 26.52
CA GLN A 860 -26.82 -21.28 25.25
C GLN A 860 -25.55 -22.12 24.98
N LEU A 861 -25.04 -22.85 25.98
CA LEU A 861 -23.95 -23.82 25.76
C LEU A 861 -24.48 -25.21 25.37
N ARG A 862 -25.82 -25.39 25.29
CA ARG A 862 -26.40 -26.54 24.59
C ARG A 862 -25.95 -26.50 23.13
N MET A 863 -25.50 -27.65 22.63
CA MET A 863 -24.85 -27.91 21.33
C MET A 863 -25.44 -27.26 20.05
N ASN A 864 -26.59 -26.58 20.08
CA ASN A 864 -27.26 -26.05 18.88
C ASN A 864 -26.49 -24.89 18.21
N THR A 865 -25.69 -24.11 18.94
CA THR A 865 -24.83 -23.04 18.38
C THR A 865 -23.40 -23.48 18.03
N ILE A 866 -22.95 -24.64 18.51
CA ILE A 866 -21.61 -25.17 18.20
C ILE A 866 -21.64 -25.96 16.88
N ASN A 867 -22.80 -26.55 16.53
CA ASN A 867 -22.99 -27.32 15.31
C ASN A 867 -23.55 -26.53 14.11
N ASN A 868 -23.90 -25.25 14.28
CA ASN A 868 -24.49 -24.48 13.19
C ASN A 868 -23.39 -23.92 12.27
N GLN A 869 -23.14 -24.60 11.15
CA GLN A 869 -22.11 -24.22 10.18
C GLN A 869 -22.56 -23.13 9.19
N THR A 870 -23.77 -22.60 9.35
CA THR A 870 -24.37 -21.65 8.39
C THR A 870 -24.52 -20.24 8.94
N PHE A 871 -24.60 -20.06 10.26
CA PHE A 871 -24.78 -18.76 10.90
C PHE A 871 -24.33 -18.77 12.37
N GLY A 872 -23.79 -17.65 12.86
CA GLY A 872 -23.44 -17.42 14.26
C GLY A 872 -21.93 -17.20 14.54
N PRO A 873 -21.56 -16.90 15.79
CA PRO A 873 -20.20 -16.43 16.13
C PRO A 873 -19.07 -17.42 15.78
N THR A 874 -19.32 -18.73 15.89
CA THR A 874 -18.34 -19.76 15.53
C THR A 874 -18.10 -19.82 14.02
N PHE A 875 -19.16 -19.71 13.22
CA PHE A 875 -19.08 -19.64 11.76
C PHE A 875 -18.23 -18.44 11.31
N PHE A 876 -18.51 -17.25 11.86
CA PHE A 876 -17.75 -16.04 11.52
C PHE A 876 -16.27 -16.17 11.91
N ARG A 877 -15.95 -16.73 13.08
CA ARG A 877 -14.55 -16.95 13.51
C ARG A 877 -13.79 -17.92 12.62
N ILE A 878 -14.40 -19.04 12.23
CA ILE A 878 -13.73 -20.02 11.35
C ILE A 878 -13.44 -19.38 9.99
N ASN A 879 -14.39 -18.64 9.41
CA ASN A 879 -14.18 -17.95 8.15
C ASN A 879 -13.16 -16.81 8.28
N LEU A 880 -13.20 -16.05 9.37
CA LEU A 880 -12.19 -15.03 9.68
C LEU A 880 -10.79 -15.63 9.79
N TRP A 881 -10.63 -16.79 10.43
CA TRP A 881 -9.33 -17.48 10.50
C TRP A 881 -8.87 -17.97 9.13
N LYS A 882 -9.76 -18.51 8.30
CA LYS A 882 -9.43 -18.87 6.91
C LYS A 882 -8.96 -17.65 6.12
N SER A 883 -9.70 -16.54 6.17
CA SER A 883 -9.30 -15.26 5.57
C SER A 883 -7.95 -14.76 6.10
N THR A 884 -7.73 -14.89 7.41
CA THR A 884 -6.47 -14.47 8.05
C THR A 884 -5.30 -15.33 7.59
N ILE A 885 -5.49 -16.64 7.41
CA ILE A 885 -4.44 -17.53 6.90
C ILE A 885 -4.08 -17.18 5.46
N SER A 886 -5.07 -16.88 4.60
CA SER A 886 -4.82 -16.39 3.24
C SER A 886 -4.07 -15.04 3.26
N MET A 887 -4.45 -14.12 4.16
CA MET A 887 -3.76 -12.85 4.36
C MET A 887 -2.30 -13.03 4.79
N ILE A 888 -2.03 -13.98 5.69
CA ILE A 888 -0.69 -14.33 6.15
C ILE A 888 0.14 -14.98 5.04
N ALA A 889 -0.46 -15.85 4.22
CA ALA A 889 0.23 -16.49 3.11
C ALA A 889 0.77 -15.45 2.11
N ASP A 890 -0.02 -14.41 1.82
CA ASP A 890 0.40 -13.31 0.96
C ASP A 890 1.45 -12.38 1.61
N ASN A 891 1.47 -12.28 2.95
CA ASN A 891 2.27 -11.29 3.69
C ASN A 891 3.13 -11.90 4.81
N LEU A 892 3.73 -13.07 4.58
CA LEU A 892 4.36 -13.90 5.62
C LEU A 892 5.47 -13.18 6.43
N TRP A 893 6.29 -12.38 5.75
CA TRP A 893 7.50 -11.81 6.35
C TRP A 893 7.21 -10.61 7.24
N THR A 894 6.37 -9.68 6.77
CA THR A 894 6.14 -8.37 7.40
C THR A 894 4.74 -8.23 7.99
N GLY A 895 3.79 -9.09 7.60
CA GLY A 895 2.37 -8.86 7.82
C GLY A 895 1.84 -7.71 6.97
N VAL A 896 0.55 -7.39 7.16
CA VAL A 896 -0.14 -6.28 6.49
C VAL A 896 0.15 -4.91 7.13
N GLY A 897 0.94 -4.87 8.21
CA GLY A 897 1.23 -3.65 8.96
C GLY A 897 0.24 -3.38 10.11
N LEU A 898 0.64 -2.47 11.00
CA LEU A 898 -0.19 -2.01 12.11
C LEU A 898 -1.52 -1.42 11.62
N ASP A 899 -2.61 -1.78 12.28
CA ASP A 899 -3.99 -1.35 12.07
C ASP A 899 -4.54 -1.56 10.65
N ASN A 900 -3.88 -2.38 9.84
CA ASN A 900 -4.24 -2.62 8.44
C ASN A 900 -5.10 -3.88 8.23
N PHE A 901 -5.28 -4.70 9.27
CA PHE A 901 -6.05 -5.94 9.21
C PHE A 901 -7.48 -5.72 8.70
N LEU A 902 -8.18 -4.70 9.20
CA LEU A 902 -9.55 -4.38 8.81
C LEU A 902 -9.67 -4.12 7.30
N TYR A 903 -8.79 -3.26 6.79
CA TYR A 903 -8.78 -2.82 5.41
C TYR A 903 -8.45 -3.98 4.47
N ALA A 904 -7.46 -4.80 4.83
CA ALA A 904 -7.12 -6.00 4.09
C ALA A 904 -8.25 -7.04 4.13
N TYR A 905 -8.87 -7.26 5.30
CA TYR A 905 -9.97 -8.20 5.45
C TYR A 905 -11.16 -7.78 4.58
N ARG A 906 -11.67 -6.56 4.76
CA ARG A 906 -12.83 -6.03 4.01
C ARG A 906 -12.55 -5.94 2.52
N GLY A 907 -11.37 -5.44 2.15
CA GLY A 907 -11.02 -5.11 0.77
C GLY A 907 -10.46 -6.27 -0.04
N LYS A 908 -10.09 -7.41 0.55
CA LYS A 908 -9.50 -8.51 -0.23
C LYS A 908 -9.88 -9.88 0.29
N TYR A 909 -9.77 -10.10 1.60
CA TYR A 909 -9.76 -11.46 2.15
C TYR A 909 -11.09 -11.95 2.72
N ILE A 910 -12.11 -11.10 2.87
CA ILE A 910 -13.41 -11.51 3.39
C ILE A 910 -14.04 -12.54 2.45
N LEU A 911 -14.37 -13.71 2.98
CA LEU A 911 -14.98 -14.74 2.16
C LEU A 911 -16.40 -14.30 1.75
N PRO A 912 -16.86 -14.60 0.52
CA PRO A 912 -18.19 -14.21 0.06
C PRO A 912 -19.33 -14.72 0.97
N VAL A 913 -19.12 -15.84 1.66
CA VAL A 913 -20.06 -16.43 2.64
C VAL A 913 -20.09 -15.72 4.00
N ALA A 914 -19.08 -14.90 4.30
CA ALA A 914 -18.90 -14.20 5.58
C ALA A 914 -19.19 -12.70 5.49
N TRP A 915 -19.83 -12.25 4.40
CA TRP A 915 -20.10 -10.85 4.07
C TRP A 915 -20.88 -10.07 5.15
N GLN A 916 -21.59 -10.76 6.06
CA GLN A 916 -22.43 -10.13 7.08
C GLN A 916 -21.61 -9.39 8.15
N ASP A 917 -20.31 -9.69 8.29
CA ASP A 917 -19.44 -9.05 9.29
C ASP A 917 -18.15 -8.49 8.67
N PRO A 918 -18.26 -7.42 7.86
CA PRO A 918 -17.13 -6.87 7.10
C PRO A 918 -16.19 -5.98 7.91
N ASN A 919 -16.50 -5.76 9.19
CA ASN A 919 -15.84 -4.76 10.04
C ASN A 919 -14.90 -5.38 11.09
N MET A 920 -14.45 -6.60 10.84
CA MET A 920 -13.50 -7.32 11.70
C MET A 920 -12.11 -6.69 11.65
N SER A 921 -11.60 -6.22 12.79
CA SER A 921 -10.32 -5.52 12.90
C SER A 921 -9.16 -6.37 13.42
N HIS A 922 -9.40 -7.62 13.80
CA HIS A 922 -8.40 -8.53 14.34
C HIS A 922 -8.84 -9.99 14.20
N ALA A 923 -7.89 -10.92 14.25
CA ALA A 923 -8.14 -12.34 13.98
C ALA A 923 -8.85 -13.12 15.10
N HIS A 924 -9.14 -12.50 16.26
CA HIS A 924 -9.61 -13.18 17.47
C HIS A 924 -8.76 -14.40 17.89
N ASN A 925 -7.46 -14.36 17.60
CA ASN A 925 -6.46 -15.34 18.04
C ASN A 925 -5.11 -14.63 18.06
N PHE A 926 -4.45 -14.53 19.21
CA PHE A 926 -3.26 -13.70 19.33
C PHE A 926 -2.13 -14.14 18.40
N VAL A 927 -1.95 -15.44 18.14
CA VAL A 927 -0.92 -15.94 17.22
C VAL A 927 -1.18 -15.43 15.80
N LEU A 928 -2.43 -15.60 15.32
CA LEU A 928 -2.83 -15.11 14.01
C LEU A 928 -2.78 -13.58 13.91
N ASP A 929 -3.11 -12.88 14.99
CA ASP A 929 -3.11 -11.42 15.04
C ASP A 929 -1.69 -10.84 14.94
N PHE A 930 -0.74 -11.37 15.73
CA PHE A 930 0.67 -10.97 15.62
C PHE A 930 1.27 -11.34 14.26
N LEU A 931 0.95 -12.53 13.74
CA LEU A 931 1.47 -13.01 12.47
C LEU A 931 0.90 -12.23 11.27
N SER A 932 -0.39 -11.89 11.29
CA SER A 932 -1.03 -11.10 10.23
C SER A 932 -0.58 -9.64 10.23
N ARG A 933 -0.36 -9.02 11.40
CA ARG A 933 0.05 -7.60 11.51
C ARG A 933 1.54 -7.37 11.33
N LEU A 934 2.38 -8.23 11.92
CA LEU A 934 3.83 -8.02 12.01
C LEU A 934 4.67 -9.15 11.37
N GLY A 935 4.03 -10.14 10.74
CA GLY A 935 4.70 -11.24 10.09
C GLY A 935 5.45 -12.17 11.05
N ILE A 936 6.28 -13.04 10.48
CA ILE A 936 7.02 -14.06 11.23
C ILE A 936 7.98 -13.45 12.26
N PHE A 937 8.56 -12.27 11.96
CA PHE A 937 9.45 -11.57 12.88
C PHE A 937 8.68 -11.04 14.10
N GLY A 938 7.47 -10.50 13.90
CA GLY A 938 6.61 -10.09 14.98
C GLY A 938 6.24 -11.26 15.91
N LEU A 939 5.80 -12.38 15.33
CA LEU A 939 5.49 -13.58 16.09
C LEU A 939 6.71 -14.13 16.86
N ALA A 940 7.89 -14.15 16.24
CA ALA A 940 9.12 -14.56 16.90
C ALA A 940 9.47 -13.66 18.10
N SER A 941 9.27 -12.33 17.96
CA SER A 941 9.52 -11.38 19.04
C SER A 941 8.61 -11.59 20.25
N ILE A 942 7.31 -11.82 20.05
CA ILE A 942 6.37 -12.05 21.16
C ILE A 942 6.62 -13.40 21.83
N ILE A 943 6.95 -14.46 21.07
CA ILE A 943 7.34 -15.77 21.64
C ILE A 943 8.59 -15.62 22.51
N TRP A 944 9.57 -14.83 22.05
CA TRP A 944 10.79 -14.58 22.82
C TRP A 944 10.51 -13.81 24.11
N ILE A 945 9.65 -12.79 24.08
CA ILE A 945 9.20 -12.06 25.26
C ILE A 945 8.50 -13.00 26.25
N ILE A 946 7.55 -13.81 25.80
CA ILE A 946 6.80 -14.76 26.65
C ILE A 946 7.76 -15.79 27.27
N TYR A 947 8.64 -16.38 26.47
CA TYR A 947 9.62 -17.37 26.96
C TYR A 947 10.56 -16.77 28.00
N THR A 948 11.13 -15.59 27.73
CA THR A 948 12.03 -14.92 28.67
C THR A 948 11.29 -14.50 29.93
N PHE A 949 10.06 -14.00 29.82
CA PHE A 949 9.21 -13.68 30.98
C PHE A 949 9.02 -14.89 31.89
N PHE A 950 8.56 -16.04 31.38
CA PHE A 950 8.34 -17.22 32.20
C PHE A 950 9.64 -17.82 32.75
N LYS A 951 10.76 -17.68 32.03
CA LYS A 951 12.08 -18.02 32.56
C LYS A 951 12.43 -17.19 33.80
N HIS A 952 12.21 -15.87 33.77
CA HIS A 952 12.46 -15.00 34.93
C HIS A 952 11.49 -15.30 36.07
N VAL A 953 10.20 -15.52 35.79
CA VAL A 953 9.19 -15.93 36.78
C VAL A 953 9.62 -17.22 37.48
N SER A 954 10.03 -18.24 36.72
CA SER A 954 10.43 -19.54 37.27
C SER A 954 11.64 -19.46 38.19
N ILE A 955 12.59 -18.57 37.88
CA ILE A 955 13.74 -18.30 38.74
C ILE A 955 13.27 -17.56 40.00
N LYS A 956 12.54 -16.45 39.85
CA LYS A 956 12.10 -15.60 40.97
C LYS A 956 11.21 -16.33 41.97
N ILE A 957 10.29 -17.18 41.50
CA ILE A 957 9.44 -17.99 42.39
C ILE A 957 10.28 -18.95 43.25
N LYS A 958 11.41 -19.45 42.73
CA LYS A 958 12.32 -20.35 43.47
C LYS A 958 13.28 -19.61 44.40
N THR A 959 13.73 -18.41 44.01
CA THR A 959 14.77 -17.65 44.75
C THR A 959 14.21 -16.64 45.74
N THR A 960 12.97 -16.19 45.58
CA THR A 960 12.38 -15.14 46.42
C THR A 960 11.75 -15.71 47.69
N ASN A 961 12.35 -15.42 48.85
CA ASN A 961 11.83 -15.81 50.16
C ASN A 961 10.76 -14.85 50.70
N ASP A 962 10.69 -13.62 50.18
CA ASP A 962 9.70 -12.62 50.59
C ASP A 962 8.28 -13.00 50.12
N PRO A 963 7.32 -13.26 51.03
CA PRO A 963 5.99 -13.73 50.64
C PRO A 963 5.20 -12.74 49.79
N ILE A 964 5.46 -11.44 49.93
CA ILE A 964 4.75 -10.40 49.15
C ILE A 964 5.29 -10.37 47.72
N TYR A 965 6.61 -10.35 47.53
CA TYR A 965 7.19 -10.39 46.18
C TYR A 965 6.89 -11.71 45.46
N ARG A 966 6.84 -12.81 46.20
CA ARG A 966 6.40 -14.10 45.66
C ARG A 966 4.93 -14.04 45.21
N ALA A 967 4.03 -13.47 46.01
CA ALA A 967 2.62 -13.31 45.63
C ALA A 967 2.43 -12.41 44.40
N ILE A 968 3.13 -11.28 44.32
CA ILE A 968 3.13 -10.40 43.14
C ILE A 968 3.62 -11.15 41.91
N THR A 969 4.72 -11.89 42.03
CA THR A 969 5.28 -12.68 40.93
C THR A 969 4.27 -13.71 40.42
N ILE A 970 3.59 -14.43 41.33
CA ILE A 970 2.55 -15.42 41.00
C ILE A 970 1.34 -14.75 40.34
N GLY A 971 0.89 -13.62 40.87
CA GLY A 971 -0.24 -12.86 40.34
C GLY A 971 -0.01 -12.38 38.90
N PHE A 972 1.14 -11.75 38.64
CA PHE A 972 1.51 -11.28 37.31
C PHE A 972 1.84 -12.42 36.33
N ALA A 973 2.43 -13.52 36.79
CA ALA A 973 2.57 -14.73 35.97
C ALA A 973 1.21 -15.29 35.53
N SER A 974 0.26 -15.33 36.46
CA SER A 974 -1.11 -15.81 36.19
C SER A 974 -1.92 -14.83 35.33
N SER A 975 -1.64 -13.52 35.43
CA SER A 975 -2.14 -12.50 34.50
C SER A 975 -1.66 -12.75 33.05
N MET A 976 -0.38 -13.11 32.87
CA MET A 976 0.16 -13.51 31.56
C MET A 976 -0.48 -14.82 31.05
N ILE A 977 -0.80 -15.77 31.94
CA ILE A 977 -1.53 -17.00 31.56
C ILE A 977 -2.95 -16.66 31.08
N ASN A 978 -3.67 -15.73 31.74
CA ASN A 978 -4.95 -15.22 31.24
C ASN A 978 -4.81 -14.56 29.86
N PHE A 979 -3.77 -13.73 29.66
CA PHE A 979 -3.46 -13.14 28.35
C PHE A 979 -3.35 -14.21 27.26
N MET A 980 -2.59 -15.28 27.50
CA MET A 980 -2.38 -16.34 26.50
C MET A 980 -3.64 -17.17 26.25
N THR A 981 -4.34 -17.58 27.31
CA THR A 981 -5.46 -18.55 27.22
C THR A 981 -6.75 -17.92 26.74
N HIS A 982 -7.10 -16.72 27.22
CA HIS A 982 -8.21 -15.94 26.66
C HIS A 982 -7.88 -15.54 25.21
N GLY A 983 -6.60 -15.23 24.95
CA GLY A 983 -6.10 -14.82 23.64
C GLY A 983 -6.18 -15.84 22.51
N LEU A 984 -6.46 -17.11 22.81
CA LEU A 984 -6.69 -18.11 21.77
C LEU A 984 -8.02 -17.91 21.03
N VAL A 985 -8.95 -17.15 21.61
CA VAL A 985 -10.31 -16.96 21.09
C VAL A 985 -10.77 -15.50 21.06
N ASP A 986 -9.89 -14.55 21.40
CA ASP A 986 -10.15 -13.12 21.33
C ASP A 986 -8.87 -12.27 21.22
N ALA A 987 -9.01 -10.96 21.06
CA ALA A 987 -7.90 -10.01 21.06
C ALA A 987 -7.11 -10.04 22.38
N SER A 988 -5.79 -9.89 22.31
CA SER A 988 -4.93 -9.99 23.51
C SER A 988 -4.02 -8.79 23.74
N TYR A 989 -3.59 -8.11 22.69
CA TYR A 989 -2.58 -7.07 22.82
C TYR A 989 -3.02 -5.74 22.22
N TRP A 990 -3.73 -5.76 21.09
CA TRP A 990 -4.04 -4.61 20.23
C TRP A 990 -5.16 -3.69 20.75
N PHE A 991 -5.22 -3.51 22.07
CA PHE A 991 -6.02 -2.46 22.72
C PHE A 991 -5.13 -1.76 23.75
N VAL A 992 -5.35 -0.46 23.94
CA VAL A 992 -4.51 0.39 24.80
C VAL A 992 -4.40 -0.19 26.22
N ASP A 993 -5.54 -0.54 26.82
CA ASP A 993 -5.59 -1.10 28.17
C ASP A 993 -4.82 -2.44 28.28
N LEU A 994 -4.95 -3.29 27.26
CA LEU A 994 -4.29 -4.58 27.19
C LEU A 994 -2.77 -4.46 26.97
N ALA A 995 -2.32 -3.56 26.09
CA ALA A 995 -0.92 -3.29 25.80
C ALA A 995 -0.20 -2.69 27.02
N TYR A 996 -0.81 -1.70 27.68
CA TYR A 996 -0.30 -1.12 28.93
C TYR A 996 -0.21 -2.17 30.03
N THR A 997 -1.24 -2.99 30.21
CA THR A 997 -1.24 -4.07 31.21
C THR A 997 -0.14 -5.11 30.93
N PHE A 998 0.07 -5.46 29.66
CA PHE A 998 1.13 -6.38 29.24
C PHE A 998 2.51 -5.79 29.56
N MET A 999 2.77 -4.55 29.15
CA MET A 999 4.06 -3.88 29.39
C MET A 999 4.33 -3.66 30.88
N MET A 1000 3.32 -3.30 31.67
CA MET A 1000 3.42 -3.21 33.12
C MET A 1000 3.76 -4.58 33.75
N THR A 1001 3.13 -5.65 33.29
CA THR A 1001 3.39 -7.03 33.75
C THR A 1001 4.84 -7.42 33.54
N LEU A 1002 5.40 -7.12 32.36
CA LEU A 1002 6.82 -7.35 32.07
C LEU A 1002 7.74 -6.52 32.98
N ALA A 1003 7.44 -5.23 33.12
CA ALA A 1003 8.27 -4.29 33.88
C ALA A 1003 8.34 -4.63 35.37
N ILE A 1004 7.19 -4.94 35.99
CA ILE A 1004 7.11 -5.29 37.42
C ILE A 1004 7.91 -6.55 37.70
N ILE A 1005 7.73 -7.61 36.90
CA ILE A 1005 8.52 -8.84 37.08
C ILE A 1005 10.01 -8.53 36.96
N GLN A 1006 10.42 -7.68 36.01
CA GLN A 1006 11.81 -7.35 35.81
C GLN A 1006 12.42 -6.54 36.97
N CYS A 1007 11.66 -5.67 37.65
CA CYS A 1007 12.12 -4.85 38.78
C CYS A 1007 12.19 -5.57 40.13
N ILE A 1008 11.62 -6.77 40.28
CA ILE A 1008 11.75 -7.55 41.53
C ILE A 1008 13.18 -8.08 41.68
N GLU A 1009 13.95 -7.62 42.67
CA GLU A 1009 15.33 -8.11 42.89
C GLU A 1009 15.35 -9.46 43.62
N ASN A 1010 16.37 -10.29 43.35
CA ASN A 1010 16.67 -11.48 44.16
C ASN A 1010 17.25 -11.00 45.48
N THR A 1011 16.56 -11.20 46.60
CA THR A 1011 17.16 -11.02 47.93
C THR A 1011 18.05 -12.22 48.22
N ASP A 1012 19.36 -12.07 48.04
CA ASP A 1012 20.34 -13.10 48.40
C ASP A 1012 20.55 -13.21 49.93
N ILE A 1013 20.81 -14.45 50.33
CA ILE A 1013 21.11 -14.92 51.68
C ILE A 1013 22.51 -14.44 52.07
N SER A 1014 22.62 -13.57 53.07
CA SER A 1014 23.84 -13.47 53.89
C SER A 1014 23.72 -14.48 55.04
N VAL A 1015 24.13 -15.74 54.81
CA VAL A 1015 24.44 -16.64 55.92
C VAL A 1015 25.76 -16.14 56.51
N ASN A 1016 25.69 -15.69 57.75
CA ASN A 1016 26.84 -15.44 58.61
C ASN A 1016 27.66 -16.72 58.74
N ASP A 1017 28.82 -16.76 58.07
CA ASP A 1017 30.00 -17.40 58.65
C ASP A 1017 30.57 -16.44 59.69
N LYS A 1018 30.26 -16.69 60.97
CA LYS A 1018 31.13 -16.48 62.15
C LYS A 1018 30.33 -16.69 63.46
N SER A 1019 30.97 -17.43 64.39
CA SER A 1019 30.62 -17.76 65.79
C SER A 1019 29.66 -18.93 66.02
N ASN A 1020 30.16 -20.17 66.07
CA ASN A 1020 30.81 -20.81 67.23
C ASN A 1020 31.40 -22.17 66.81
#